data_AF-A0A6L7TGJ0-F1
#
_entry.id   AF-A0A6L7TGJ0-F1
#
_cell.length_a   1.000
_cell.length_b   1.000
_cell.length_c   1.000
_cell.angle_alpha   90.00
_cell.angle_beta   90.00
_cell.angle_gamma   90.00
#
_symmetry.space_group_name_H-M   'P 1'
#
loop_
_entity.id
_entity.type
_entity.pdbx_description
1 polymer ?
#
loop_
_entity_poly.entity_id
_entity_poly.type
_entity_poly.pdbx_seq_one_letter_code
_entity_poly.pdbx_strand_id
1 'polypeptide(L)'
;MKFKFLALLVASSLVSFAWSATHDCESTLYAVYTDYPGANIASCEATPTYLDVFVLPEDSNVVNTSPWYGFRIDPKPDTGPIELNIVLNYPKDFKNLKHRYVPKLSTNGVDWEAIDPNRVTVVDEGLSARFTILMEEEPLYVSAQENLASDWYKGWFAELQTAWNIGEPQVVGYSHEYRAIEVFQTNPQTNKHLLFLGRAHPPEIPGAMAMRAFLNDLSETRLEECSSGLSPVCGFFARYNLVLVPALNPDGVVHGHWRHNSGELDLNRDWGNFSQPETSAVRRFLDKLDLSSRLRLMLDFHSTNRDVLYIQQQSDPMDPENFISDWLDLVSVRAVDQNENGYPAGFEPAERELSDLGTSKNYFYRTYGVPSITFETGDNVDRDTLPERLSFFSQAMIEFFVNERALDTQDQGAPICRTVYDRQNPCDDFYCFMIEANKATLVSSAKDSIVSSADVPLFASALLQDSARASLDADLRTSNYAVLEPRLIELAGSDISTLHIGRSRQDLHGTVRRMLARQDWLELLQRVLDARKGLLTMVAEHHETVVPTYTHGVPAEPTTYAHILLAYSESFDRISERFQEGFSRVNLSPYGAGVGNTSGVRLDRNRLARLLGFDDIVENSFDANFVSSLDYAVELASLLKNTALVVNQFVENIHSQQRNPWPWIWIQPTDVGDSKSTSMPQKRNPRDLDRLRTAANDVLAMADRVTLNVHNVDAGMHDYRMANNVSKMVETGTIMLTKFQELLTQIFLDPERAIQEIDRSFATSAQVTEVLVSHTDLSFRDAFEFTAELVKLGRSTGKTIQELSDDAISELYEEKLGDVEELDVTVLRNALDAREMVLNRAGIGGPQPSETARMLEEQYKKLHKAMTWLKHTHASINIADIALQDAVFKLCVDN
;
A
#
# COMPACT_ATOMS: atom_id res chain seq x y z
N MET A 1 17.95 13.64 -63.89
CA MET A 1 17.08 12.93 -64.85
C MET A 1 15.76 12.70 -64.13
N LYS A 2 14.84 13.70 -64.13
CA LYS A 2 13.59 13.76 -64.93
C LYS A 2 12.73 12.49 -64.70
N PHE A 3 11.53 12.51 -64.09
CA PHE A 3 10.37 13.34 -64.39
C PHE A 3 9.37 13.47 -63.21
N LYS A 4 8.81 14.69 -63.06
CA LYS A 4 7.53 15.03 -62.44
C LYS A 4 6.38 14.64 -63.38
N PHE A 5 5.21 14.23 -62.87
CA PHE A 5 3.85 14.42 -63.45
C PHE A 5 2.85 13.93 -62.36
N LEU A 6 1.67 14.49 -62.08
CA LEU A 6 0.98 15.75 -62.37
C LEU A 6 -0.33 15.64 -61.58
N ALA A 7 -0.68 16.66 -60.78
CA ALA A 7 -2.01 16.79 -60.21
C ALA A 7 -3.01 17.12 -61.33
N LEU A 8 -4.13 16.39 -61.40
CA LEU A 8 -5.29 16.81 -62.19
C LEU A 8 -6.58 16.46 -61.46
N LEU A 9 -7.39 17.50 -61.23
CA LEU A 9 -8.79 17.44 -60.85
C LEU A 9 -9.58 16.52 -61.79
N VAL A 10 -10.36 15.62 -61.20
CA VAL A 10 -11.59 15.11 -61.83
C VAL A 10 -12.72 15.28 -60.82
N ALA A 11 -13.45 16.38 -60.98
CA ALA A 11 -14.80 16.50 -60.47
C ALA A 11 -15.72 15.82 -61.49
N SER A 12 -16.39 14.75 -61.10
CA SER A 12 -17.64 14.32 -61.75
C SER A 12 -18.38 13.28 -60.90
N SER A 13 -19.54 13.72 -60.40
CA SER A 13 -20.77 12.95 -60.21
C SER A 13 -20.72 11.73 -59.29
N LEU A 14 -20.77 12.00 -57.97
CA LEU A 14 -21.51 11.11 -57.07
C LEU A 14 -23.00 11.27 -57.39
N VAL A 15 -23.54 10.30 -58.12
CA VAL A 15 -24.95 9.96 -58.02
C VAL A 15 -25.17 9.61 -56.56
N SER A 16 -25.72 10.56 -55.81
CA SER A 16 -26.25 10.35 -54.47
C SER A 16 -27.40 9.35 -54.58
N PHE A 17 -27.07 8.06 -54.51
CA PHE A 17 -27.98 7.10 -53.92
C PHE A 17 -28.18 7.56 -52.49
N ALA A 18 -29.24 8.34 -52.26
CA ALA A 18 -29.78 8.53 -50.93
C ALA A 18 -30.19 7.13 -50.46
N TRP A 19 -29.31 6.46 -49.73
CA TRP A 19 -29.74 5.52 -48.72
C TRP A 19 -30.65 6.32 -47.81
N SER A 20 -31.96 6.12 -47.96
CA SER A 20 -32.91 6.48 -46.92
C SER A 20 -32.49 5.65 -45.72
N ALA A 21 -31.71 6.22 -44.79
CA ALA A 21 -31.51 5.61 -43.50
C ALA A 21 -32.92 5.39 -42.94
N THR A 22 -33.32 4.12 -42.82
CA THR A 22 -34.60 3.76 -42.21
C THR A 22 -34.45 4.09 -40.74
N HIS A 23 -35.17 5.11 -40.30
CA HIS A 23 -35.35 5.45 -38.90
C HIS A 23 -36.06 4.30 -38.17
N ASP A 24 -35.78 4.12 -36.89
CA ASP A 24 -36.42 3.13 -36.04
C ASP A 24 -37.85 3.55 -35.68
N CYS A 25 -38.03 4.84 -35.42
CA CYS A 25 -39.32 5.52 -35.32
C CYS A 25 -39.15 7.01 -35.63
N GLU A 26 -40.26 7.70 -35.93
CA GLU A 26 -40.24 9.14 -36.17
C GLU A 26 -41.50 9.85 -35.64
N SER A 27 -41.35 11.14 -35.37
CA SER A 27 -42.46 12.06 -35.12
C SER A 27 -42.56 13.10 -36.23
N THR A 28 -43.43 14.10 -36.08
CA THR A 28 -43.40 15.27 -36.98
C THR A 28 -42.21 16.19 -36.77
N LEU A 29 -41.47 16.05 -35.66
CA LEU A 29 -40.38 16.97 -35.26
C LEU A 29 -38.98 16.34 -35.30
N TYR A 30 -38.85 15.01 -35.21
CA TYR A 30 -37.55 14.34 -35.17
C TYR A 30 -37.65 12.88 -35.67
N ALA A 31 -36.50 12.25 -35.89
CA ALA A 31 -36.37 10.83 -36.22
C ALA A 31 -35.34 10.16 -35.29
N VAL A 32 -35.52 8.87 -35.00
CA VAL A 32 -34.63 8.09 -34.12
C VAL A 32 -33.88 7.03 -34.93
N TYR A 33 -32.61 6.85 -34.64
CA TYR A 33 -31.71 5.93 -35.35
C TYR A 33 -30.85 5.10 -34.40
N THR A 34 -30.62 3.86 -34.79
CA THR A 34 -29.63 2.94 -34.20
C THR A 34 -28.55 2.54 -35.22
N ASP A 35 -28.27 3.42 -36.17
CA ASP A 35 -27.40 3.20 -37.33
C ASP A 35 -25.89 3.31 -37.04
N TYR A 36 -25.48 3.15 -35.78
CA TYR A 36 -24.08 3.22 -35.35
C TYR A 36 -23.70 2.08 -34.40
N PRO A 37 -22.43 1.62 -34.41
CA PRO A 37 -21.99 0.52 -33.54
C PRO A 37 -22.26 0.81 -32.05
N GLY A 38 -22.82 -0.15 -31.34
CA GLY A 38 -23.19 -0.02 -29.93
C GLY A 38 -24.58 0.61 -29.71
N ALA A 39 -25.23 1.13 -30.75
CA ALA A 39 -26.63 1.53 -30.67
C ALA A 39 -27.53 0.30 -30.66
N ASN A 40 -28.50 0.27 -29.75
CA ASN A 40 -29.51 -0.78 -29.72
C ASN A 40 -30.74 -0.31 -28.94
N ILE A 41 -31.91 -0.52 -29.54
CA ILE A 41 -33.23 -0.46 -28.91
C ILE A 41 -34.08 -1.55 -29.57
N ALA A 42 -35.05 -2.12 -28.85
CA ALA A 42 -35.92 -3.14 -29.43
C ALA A 42 -36.99 -2.52 -30.34
N SER A 43 -37.56 -1.40 -29.91
CA SER A 43 -38.51 -0.60 -30.67
C SER A 43 -38.67 0.78 -30.02
N CYS A 44 -39.26 1.72 -30.73
CA CYS A 44 -39.68 2.99 -30.16
C CYS A 44 -40.99 3.52 -30.73
N GLU A 45 -41.68 4.35 -29.95
CA GLU A 45 -42.86 5.10 -30.36
C GLU A 45 -42.59 6.59 -30.16
N ALA A 46 -42.76 7.38 -31.22
CA ALA A 46 -42.38 8.80 -31.23
C ALA A 46 -43.59 9.70 -31.50
N THR A 47 -43.70 10.76 -30.71
CA THR A 47 -44.66 11.87 -30.88
C THR A 47 -43.90 13.19 -30.81
N PRO A 48 -44.51 14.36 -31.07
CA PRO A 48 -43.79 15.63 -31.00
C PRO A 48 -43.14 15.94 -29.63
N THR A 49 -43.68 15.41 -28.53
CA THR A 49 -43.23 15.74 -27.16
C THR A 49 -42.84 14.52 -26.31
N TYR A 50 -43.03 13.29 -26.82
CA TYR A 50 -42.73 12.04 -26.12
C TYR A 50 -42.02 11.05 -27.03
N LEU A 51 -41.02 10.36 -26.47
CA LEU A 51 -40.33 9.22 -27.06
C LEU A 51 -40.35 8.04 -26.06
N ASP A 52 -41.15 7.02 -26.37
CA ASP A 52 -41.15 5.75 -25.64
C ASP A 52 -40.17 4.78 -26.31
N VAL A 53 -39.18 4.31 -25.55
CA VAL A 53 -38.13 3.38 -26.02
C VAL A 53 -38.27 2.06 -25.26
N PHE A 54 -38.37 0.96 -25.99
CA PHE A 54 -38.41 -0.38 -25.41
C PHE A 54 -37.03 -1.01 -25.47
N VAL A 55 -36.53 -1.44 -24.31
CA VAL A 55 -35.18 -1.96 -24.14
C VAL A 55 -35.28 -3.44 -23.77
N LEU A 56 -34.88 -4.32 -24.69
CA LEU A 56 -34.89 -5.78 -24.54
C LEU A 56 -33.48 -6.37 -24.64
N PRO A 57 -33.21 -7.51 -23.98
CA PRO A 57 -31.96 -8.23 -24.18
C PRO A 57 -31.92 -8.84 -25.58
N GLU A 58 -30.71 -9.18 -26.01
CA GLU A 58 -30.40 -9.89 -27.25
C GLU A 58 -31.07 -11.27 -27.35
N ASP A 59 -31.28 -11.95 -26.20
CA ASP A 59 -31.93 -13.25 -26.13
C ASP A 59 -32.62 -13.50 -24.76
N SER A 60 -33.40 -14.58 -24.67
CA SER A 60 -34.20 -14.91 -23.48
C SER A 60 -33.40 -15.54 -22.33
N ASN A 61 -32.12 -15.89 -22.54
CA ASN A 61 -31.30 -16.63 -21.58
C ASN A 61 -30.40 -15.72 -20.72
N VAL A 62 -30.53 -14.39 -20.83
CA VAL A 62 -29.76 -13.44 -20.02
C VAL A 62 -30.20 -13.50 -18.55
N VAL A 63 -29.41 -14.21 -17.73
CA VAL A 63 -29.68 -14.39 -16.29
C VAL A 63 -29.21 -13.19 -15.44
N ASN A 64 -28.04 -12.63 -15.74
CA ASN A 64 -27.50 -11.46 -15.06
C ASN A 64 -27.65 -10.23 -15.96
N THR A 65 -28.66 -9.41 -15.68
CA THR A 65 -29.10 -8.35 -16.59
C THR A 65 -28.25 -7.09 -16.46
N SER A 66 -27.89 -6.51 -17.61
CA SER A 66 -27.15 -5.25 -17.72
C SER A 66 -27.77 -4.43 -18.84
N PRO A 67 -28.96 -3.83 -18.61
CA PRO A 67 -29.81 -3.34 -19.69
C PRO A 67 -29.15 -2.21 -20.48
N TRP A 68 -28.72 -2.53 -21.69
CA TRP A 68 -28.05 -1.60 -22.58
C TRP A 68 -29.05 -0.93 -23.53
N TYR A 69 -28.80 0.35 -23.80
CA TYR A 69 -29.51 1.11 -24.81
C TYR A 69 -28.60 2.15 -25.45
N GLY A 70 -28.83 2.45 -26.72
CA GLY A 70 -28.13 3.50 -27.44
C GLY A 70 -28.91 3.88 -28.69
N PHE A 71 -29.16 5.17 -28.90
CA PHE A 71 -29.83 5.68 -30.10
C PHE A 71 -29.47 7.15 -30.34
N ARG A 72 -29.59 7.59 -31.60
CA ARG A 72 -29.43 8.98 -32.03
C ARG A 72 -30.80 9.56 -32.37
N ILE A 73 -31.03 10.80 -31.99
CA ILE A 73 -32.24 11.57 -32.30
C ILE A 73 -31.82 12.72 -33.23
N ASP A 74 -32.40 12.77 -34.42
CA ASP A 74 -32.12 13.82 -35.40
C ASP A 74 -33.33 14.75 -35.48
N PRO A 75 -33.19 16.04 -35.15
CA PRO A 75 -34.25 17.02 -35.35
C PRO A 75 -34.54 17.19 -36.84
N LYS A 76 -35.83 17.37 -37.18
CA LYS A 76 -36.22 17.76 -38.55
C LYS A 76 -35.90 19.25 -38.77
N PRO A 77 -35.63 19.69 -40.02
CA PRO A 77 -35.31 21.10 -40.29
C PRO A 77 -36.41 22.07 -39.83
N ASP A 78 -36.00 23.28 -39.41
CA ASP A 78 -36.86 24.41 -39.06
C ASP A 78 -37.84 24.19 -37.88
N THR A 79 -37.55 23.25 -36.97
CA THR A 79 -38.42 22.96 -35.81
C THR A 79 -38.17 23.85 -34.59
N GLY A 80 -37.01 24.51 -34.51
CA GLY A 80 -36.54 25.16 -33.29
C GLY A 80 -36.22 24.16 -32.16
N PRO A 81 -35.92 24.63 -30.93
CA PRO A 81 -35.62 23.76 -29.80
C PRO A 81 -36.81 22.86 -29.44
N ILE A 82 -36.56 21.56 -29.24
CA ILE A 82 -37.55 20.54 -28.90
C ILE A 82 -37.33 20.08 -27.47
N GLU A 83 -38.32 20.31 -26.60
CA GLU A 83 -38.37 19.70 -25.28
C GLU A 83 -38.99 18.29 -25.40
N LEU A 84 -38.19 17.25 -25.17
CA LEU A 84 -38.59 15.87 -25.40
C LEU A 84 -38.58 15.06 -24.10
N ASN A 85 -39.72 14.43 -23.77
CA ASN A 85 -39.84 13.50 -22.66
C ASN A 85 -39.53 12.09 -23.14
N ILE A 86 -38.45 11.50 -22.64
CA ILE A 86 -38.01 10.16 -23.00
C ILE A 86 -38.39 9.19 -21.89
N VAL A 87 -38.95 8.04 -22.26
CA VAL A 87 -39.29 6.94 -21.37
C VAL A 87 -38.58 5.68 -21.84
N LEU A 88 -37.73 5.09 -21.00
CA LEU A 88 -37.12 3.79 -21.22
C LEU A 88 -37.97 2.72 -20.53
N ASN A 89 -38.42 1.71 -21.27
CA ASN A 89 -39.31 0.67 -20.81
C ASN A 89 -38.62 -0.70 -20.87
N TYR A 90 -38.69 -1.47 -19.77
CA TYR A 90 -38.03 -2.76 -19.62
C TYR A 90 -39.06 -3.91 -19.44
N PRO A 91 -38.73 -5.15 -19.87
CA PRO A 91 -39.64 -6.29 -19.77
C PRO A 91 -39.82 -6.79 -18.32
N LYS A 92 -41.02 -7.25 -17.97
CA LYS A 92 -41.34 -7.73 -16.61
C LYS A 92 -40.82 -9.13 -16.29
N ASP A 93 -40.50 -9.92 -17.31
CA ASP A 93 -40.28 -11.37 -17.17
C ASP A 93 -38.84 -11.74 -16.74
N PHE A 94 -37.94 -10.76 -16.61
CA PHE A 94 -36.54 -10.99 -16.23
C PHE A 94 -36.31 -10.75 -14.73
N LYS A 95 -35.73 -11.75 -14.07
CA LYS A 95 -35.45 -11.71 -12.64
C LYS A 95 -34.43 -10.60 -12.31
N ASN A 96 -34.75 -9.79 -11.30
CA ASN A 96 -33.90 -8.70 -10.80
C ASN A 96 -33.56 -7.60 -11.83
N LEU A 97 -34.26 -7.55 -12.98
CA LEU A 97 -34.06 -6.47 -13.96
C LEU A 97 -34.57 -5.14 -13.39
N LYS A 98 -33.72 -4.12 -13.45
CA LYS A 98 -34.04 -2.73 -13.14
C LYS A 98 -33.22 -1.79 -14.02
N HIS A 99 -33.70 -0.58 -14.23
CA HIS A 99 -32.92 0.51 -14.78
C HIS A 99 -31.61 0.66 -13.99
N ARG A 100 -30.48 0.64 -14.71
CA ARG A 100 -29.13 0.59 -14.12
C ARG A 100 -28.32 1.85 -14.37
N TYR A 101 -28.45 2.45 -15.55
CA TYR A 101 -27.54 3.49 -16.02
C TYR A 101 -28.23 4.83 -16.19
N VAL A 102 -27.69 5.86 -15.53
CA VAL A 102 -28.07 7.25 -15.78
C VAL A 102 -27.77 7.56 -17.26
N PRO A 103 -28.75 8.01 -18.06
CA PRO A 103 -28.53 8.26 -19.48
C PRO A 103 -27.41 9.28 -19.71
N LYS A 104 -26.57 9.01 -20.69
CA LYS A 104 -25.53 9.91 -21.18
C LYS A 104 -25.91 10.48 -22.54
N LEU A 105 -25.59 11.76 -22.72
CA LEU A 105 -25.89 12.55 -23.90
C LEU A 105 -24.61 12.92 -24.64
N SER A 106 -24.66 12.97 -25.97
CA SER A 106 -23.58 13.48 -26.80
C SER A 106 -24.14 14.16 -28.04
N THR A 107 -23.51 15.23 -28.51
CA THR A 107 -23.88 15.90 -29.77
C THR A 107 -23.02 15.45 -30.95
N ASN A 108 -21.92 14.75 -30.69
CA ASN A 108 -20.97 14.31 -31.72
C ASN A 108 -20.66 12.80 -31.67
N GLY A 109 -21.25 12.08 -30.71
CA GLY A 109 -21.02 10.65 -30.49
C GLY A 109 -19.67 10.31 -29.84
N VAL A 110 -18.87 11.32 -29.49
CA VAL A 110 -17.51 11.17 -28.95
C VAL A 110 -17.42 11.71 -27.52
N ASP A 111 -17.91 12.92 -27.29
CA ASP A 111 -17.92 13.58 -25.99
C ASP A 111 -19.25 13.35 -25.30
N TRP A 112 -19.24 12.67 -24.16
CA TRP A 112 -20.45 12.21 -23.47
C TRP A 112 -20.58 12.86 -22.10
N GLU A 113 -21.78 13.33 -21.78
CA GLU A 113 -22.11 13.89 -20.48
C GLU A 113 -23.32 13.16 -19.87
N ALA A 114 -23.23 12.79 -18.58
CA ALA A 114 -24.36 12.21 -17.88
C ALA A 114 -25.41 13.28 -17.58
N ILE A 115 -26.70 12.94 -17.75
CA ILE A 115 -27.79 13.78 -17.24
C ILE A 115 -27.69 13.82 -15.71
N ASP A 116 -28.04 14.96 -15.10
CA ASP A 116 -28.21 15.07 -13.65
C ASP A 116 -29.15 13.93 -13.17
N PRO A 117 -28.68 13.02 -12.29
CA PRO A 117 -29.48 11.89 -11.82
C PRO A 117 -30.82 12.31 -11.21
N ASN A 118 -30.92 13.52 -10.63
CA ASN A 118 -32.17 14.04 -10.07
C ASN A 118 -33.24 14.36 -11.12
N ARG A 119 -32.85 14.44 -12.40
CA ARG A 119 -33.76 14.63 -13.54
C ARG A 119 -34.23 13.30 -14.14
N VAL A 120 -33.77 12.17 -13.61
CA VAL A 120 -34.18 10.83 -14.04
C VAL A 120 -35.13 10.23 -13.01
N THR A 121 -36.39 10.07 -13.39
CA THR A 121 -37.41 9.47 -12.53
C THR A 121 -37.58 8.00 -12.88
N VAL A 122 -37.16 7.11 -11.97
CA VAL A 122 -37.35 5.66 -12.10
C VAL A 122 -38.67 5.26 -11.45
N VAL A 123 -39.54 4.57 -12.20
CA VAL A 123 -40.88 4.14 -11.78
C VAL A 123 -41.08 2.65 -12.05
N ASP A 124 -42.27 2.13 -11.74
CA ASP A 124 -42.68 0.73 -12.00
C ASP A 124 -41.69 -0.30 -11.43
N GLU A 125 -41.32 -0.13 -10.16
CA GLU A 125 -40.37 -0.98 -9.42
C GLU A 125 -38.96 -1.05 -10.02
N GLY A 126 -38.60 -0.09 -10.89
CA GLY A 126 -37.33 -0.05 -11.60
C GLY A 126 -37.44 -0.40 -13.09
N LEU A 127 -38.63 -0.76 -13.58
CA LEU A 127 -38.84 -1.23 -14.97
C LEU A 127 -39.21 -0.11 -15.95
N SER A 128 -39.21 1.14 -15.50
CA SER A 128 -39.30 2.29 -16.39
C SER A 128 -38.48 3.47 -15.87
N ALA A 129 -37.82 4.21 -16.75
CA ALA A 129 -37.07 5.42 -16.41
C ALA A 129 -37.47 6.58 -17.33
N ARG A 130 -37.72 7.75 -16.73
CA ARG A 130 -38.24 8.92 -17.43
C ARG A 130 -37.34 10.12 -17.23
N PHE A 131 -37.06 10.86 -18.29
CA PHE A 131 -36.27 12.08 -18.22
C PHE A 131 -36.61 13.01 -19.38
N THR A 132 -36.34 14.30 -19.20
CA THR A 132 -36.61 15.32 -20.20
C THR A 132 -35.30 15.92 -20.69
N ILE A 133 -35.15 16.00 -22.00
CA ILE A 133 -34.01 16.64 -22.68
C ILE A 133 -34.49 17.86 -23.45
N LEU A 134 -33.59 18.83 -23.65
CA LEU A 134 -33.77 19.91 -24.59
C LEU A 134 -32.86 19.62 -25.78
N MET A 135 -33.45 19.37 -26.93
CA MET A 135 -32.74 19.11 -28.18
C MET A 135 -32.76 20.37 -29.04
N GLU A 136 -31.58 20.76 -29.53
CA GLU A 136 -31.40 21.92 -30.42
C GLU A 136 -31.44 21.46 -31.89
N GLU A 137 -30.73 22.15 -32.80
CA GLU A 137 -30.72 21.83 -34.23
C GLU A 137 -29.76 20.68 -34.63
N GLU A 138 -28.89 20.24 -33.72
CA GLU A 138 -27.90 19.19 -33.98
C GLU A 138 -28.41 17.80 -33.50
N PRO A 139 -27.96 16.69 -34.11
CA PRO A 139 -28.28 15.35 -33.64
C PRO A 139 -27.84 15.14 -32.18
N LEU A 140 -28.69 14.44 -31.42
CA LEU A 140 -28.40 14.09 -30.03
C LEU A 140 -28.37 12.58 -29.84
N TYR A 141 -27.23 12.08 -29.38
CA TYR A 141 -27.04 10.69 -29.00
C TYR A 141 -27.42 10.50 -27.54
N VAL A 142 -28.15 9.41 -27.27
CA VAL A 142 -28.57 9.00 -25.92
C VAL A 142 -28.12 7.55 -25.72
N SER A 143 -27.37 7.27 -24.66
CA SER A 143 -26.93 5.89 -24.38
C SER A 143 -26.80 5.60 -22.88
N ALA A 144 -26.79 4.32 -22.55
CA ALA A 144 -26.54 3.82 -21.20
C ALA A 144 -25.18 4.26 -20.65
N GLN A 145 -24.14 4.22 -21.48
CA GLN A 145 -22.78 4.66 -21.13
C GLN A 145 -22.13 5.29 -22.37
N GLU A 146 -20.87 5.74 -22.26
CA GLU A 146 -20.11 6.23 -23.41
C GLU A 146 -19.95 5.14 -24.48
N ASN A 147 -20.08 5.50 -25.74
CA ASN A 147 -20.01 4.53 -26.82
C ASN A 147 -18.56 4.16 -27.18
N LEU A 148 -18.00 3.17 -26.50
CA LEU A 148 -16.66 2.64 -26.79
C LEU A 148 -16.74 1.41 -27.70
N ALA A 149 -16.99 1.63 -28.99
CA ALA A 149 -17.07 0.59 -30.01
C ALA A 149 -15.74 0.42 -30.78
N SER A 150 -15.79 -0.18 -31.97
CA SER A 150 -14.58 -0.58 -32.72
C SER A 150 -13.61 0.56 -33.03
N ASP A 151 -14.09 1.76 -33.35
CA ASP A 151 -13.21 2.88 -33.71
C ASP A 151 -12.45 3.46 -32.50
N TRP A 152 -13.04 3.38 -31.30
CA TRP A 152 -12.35 3.75 -30.06
C TRP A 152 -11.17 2.81 -29.79
N TYR A 153 -11.39 1.50 -29.92
CA TYR A 153 -10.32 0.51 -29.75
C TYR A 153 -9.21 0.68 -30.79
N LYS A 154 -9.53 0.96 -32.06
CA LYS A 154 -8.51 1.28 -33.08
C LYS A 154 -7.66 2.48 -32.69
N GLY A 155 -8.29 3.55 -32.17
CA GLY A 155 -7.58 4.74 -31.68
C GLY A 155 -6.65 4.41 -30.53
N TRP A 156 -7.16 3.73 -29.50
CA TRP A 156 -6.36 3.32 -28.34
C TRP A 156 -5.22 2.36 -28.72
N PHE A 157 -5.44 1.46 -29.68
CA PHE A 157 -4.41 0.55 -30.17
C PHE A 157 -3.28 1.30 -30.88
N ALA A 158 -3.57 2.35 -31.65
CA ALA A 158 -2.55 3.20 -32.24
C ALA A 158 -1.72 3.95 -31.17
N GLU A 159 -2.36 4.36 -30.06
CA GLU A 159 -1.66 4.94 -28.90
C GLU A 159 -0.68 3.93 -28.29
N LEU A 160 -1.14 2.70 -28.02
CA LEU A 160 -0.31 1.63 -27.45
C LEU A 160 0.85 1.24 -28.36
N GLN A 161 0.61 1.10 -29.67
CA GLN A 161 1.68 0.82 -30.65
C GLN A 161 2.80 1.86 -30.57
N THR A 162 2.41 3.13 -30.51
CA THR A 162 3.34 4.26 -30.43
C THR A 162 4.10 4.25 -29.11
N ALA A 163 3.40 4.11 -27.98
CA ALA A 163 4.00 4.15 -26.64
C ALA A 163 4.95 2.97 -26.38
N TRP A 164 4.58 1.77 -26.84
CA TRP A 164 5.37 0.57 -26.63
C TRP A 164 6.44 0.33 -27.70
N ASN A 165 6.38 1.03 -28.82
CA ASN A 165 7.21 0.81 -30.01
C ASN A 165 7.09 -0.65 -30.50
N ILE A 166 5.85 -1.13 -30.64
CA ILE A 166 5.50 -2.48 -31.08
C ILE A 166 4.74 -2.44 -32.41
N GLY A 167 4.74 -3.55 -33.15
CA GLY A 167 4.04 -3.67 -34.43
C GLY A 167 2.51 -3.75 -34.29
N GLU A 168 1.84 -3.97 -35.42
CA GLU A 168 0.37 -4.18 -35.47
C GLU A 168 -0.09 -5.31 -34.54
N PRO A 169 -1.31 -5.21 -33.94
CA PRO A 169 -1.88 -6.30 -33.17
C PRO A 169 -1.86 -7.62 -33.93
N GLN A 170 -1.63 -8.69 -33.20
CA GLN A 170 -1.78 -10.02 -33.75
C GLN A 170 -3.26 -10.40 -33.76
N VAL A 171 -3.82 -10.63 -34.96
CA VAL A 171 -5.12 -11.28 -35.09
C VAL A 171 -4.97 -12.77 -34.74
N VAL A 172 -5.56 -13.18 -33.61
CA VAL A 172 -5.47 -14.57 -33.09
C VAL A 172 -6.64 -15.46 -33.50
N GLY A 173 -7.70 -14.84 -34.01
CA GLY A 173 -8.88 -15.51 -34.55
C GLY A 173 -9.96 -14.50 -34.88
N TYR A 174 -11.17 -15.01 -35.07
CA TYR A 174 -12.33 -14.21 -35.44
C TYR A 174 -13.55 -14.61 -34.61
N SER A 175 -14.43 -13.65 -34.32
CA SER A 175 -15.74 -13.87 -33.70
C SER A 175 -16.74 -14.57 -34.64
N HIS A 176 -17.96 -14.81 -34.17
CA HIS A 176 -19.03 -15.41 -34.98
C HIS A 176 -19.35 -14.62 -36.26
N GLU A 177 -19.27 -13.30 -36.20
CA GLU A 177 -19.48 -12.41 -37.34
C GLU A 177 -18.18 -11.98 -38.02
N TYR A 178 -17.12 -12.76 -37.86
CA TYR A 178 -15.82 -12.56 -38.50
C TYR A 178 -15.12 -11.24 -38.15
N ARG A 179 -15.37 -10.67 -36.96
CA ARG A 179 -14.58 -9.56 -36.43
C ARG A 179 -13.30 -10.09 -35.79
N ALA A 180 -12.19 -9.40 -36.01
CA ALA A 180 -10.88 -9.84 -35.53
C ALA A 180 -10.83 -9.86 -33.99
N ILE A 181 -10.25 -10.92 -33.42
CA ILE A 181 -9.82 -10.96 -32.03
C ILE A 181 -8.33 -10.63 -32.01
N GLU A 182 -7.99 -9.50 -31.40
CA GLU A 182 -6.66 -8.89 -31.46
C GLU A 182 -5.94 -9.04 -30.13
N VAL A 183 -4.64 -9.37 -30.20
CA VAL A 183 -3.75 -9.51 -29.05
C VAL A 183 -2.51 -8.66 -29.23
N PHE A 184 -2.11 -7.98 -28.17
CA PHE A 184 -0.86 -7.23 -28.10
C PHE A 184 0.14 -7.94 -27.18
N GLN A 185 1.41 -7.87 -27.56
CA GLN A 185 2.53 -8.33 -26.75
C GLN A 185 3.58 -7.24 -26.70
N THR A 186 3.97 -6.84 -25.49
CA THR A 186 4.98 -5.79 -25.33
C THR A 186 6.41 -6.31 -25.51
N ASN A 187 6.65 -7.58 -25.19
CA ASN A 187 7.98 -8.18 -25.30
C ASN A 187 7.91 -9.71 -25.54
N PRO A 188 7.59 -10.15 -26.77
CA PRO A 188 7.37 -11.57 -27.08
C PRO A 188 8.64 -12.45 -26.99
N GLN A 189 9.81 -11.87 -26.71
CA GLN A 189 11.07 -12.60 -26.59
C GLN A 189 11.30 -13.16 -25.18
N THR A 190 10.56 -12.67 -24.19
CA THR A 190 10.68 -13.17 -22.81
C THR A 190 9.73 -14.32 -22.56
N ASN A 191 10.04 -15.11 -21.55
CA ASN A 191 9.26 -16.27 -21.17
C ASN A 191 8.37 -16.01 -19.93
N LYS A 192 8.36 -14.81 -19.35
CA LYS A 192 7.47 -14.46 -18.22
C LYS A 192 6.31 -13.60 -18.73
N HIS A 193 5.09 -13.96 -18.38
CA HIS A 193 3.88 -13.34 -18.92
C HIS A 193 3.01 -12.73 -17.83
N LEU A 194 2.47 -11.54 -18.11
CA LEU A 194 1.38 -10.91 -17.34
C LEU A 194 0.20 -10.73 -18.31
N LEU A 195 -0.96 -11.32 -17.99
CA LEU A 195 -2.12 -11.37 -18.88
C LEU A 195 -3.17 -10.35 -18.46
N PHE A 196 -3.66 -9.58 -19.43
CA PHE A 196 -4.70 -8.57 -19.21
C PHE A 196 -5.86 -8.85 -20.17
N LEU A 197 -7.05 -9.08 -19.60
CA LEU A 197 -8.28 -9.37 -20.32
C LEU A 197 -9.29 -8.25 -20.09
N GLY A 198 -10.13 -7.97 -21.08
CA GLY A 198 -11.20 -7.00 -20.93
C GLY A 198 -12.33 -7.18 -21.91
N ARG A 199 -13.46 -6.56 -21.57
CA ARG A 199 -14.65 -6.44 -22.42
C ARG A 199 -15.21 -7.79 -22.86
N ALA A 200 -15.41 -8.68 -21.89
CA ALA A 200 -16.14 -9.93 -22.09
C ALA A 200 -17.64 -9.67 -22.21
N HIS A 201 -18.16 -8.67 -21.48
CA HIS A 201 -19.53 -8.19 -21.61
C HIS A 201 -19.56 -6.83 -22.32
N PRO A 202 -20.50 -6.61 -23.25
CA PRO A 202 -20.55 -5.37 -24.02
C PRO A 202 -20.70 -4.09 -23.18
N PRO A 203 -21.52 -4.04 -22.09
CA PRO A 203 -21.71 -2.83 -21.29
C PRO A 203 -20.53 -2.42 -20.39
N GLU A 204 -19.39 -3.10 -20.44
CA GLU A 204 -18.23 -2.89 -19.55
C GLU A 204 -17.39 -1.67 -19.97
N ILE A 205 -18.06 -0.53 -20.12
CA ILE A 205 -17.44 0.75 -20.47
C ILE A 205 -16.48 1.21 -19.38
N PRO A 206 -16.87 1.30 -18.09
CA PRO A 206 -15.93 1.66 -17.02
C PRO A 206 -14.72 0.73 -16.93
N GLY A 207 -14.92 -0.57 -17.11
CA GLY A 207 -13.85 -1.59 -17.06
C GLY A 207 -12.85 -1.41 -18.18
N ALA A 208 -13.32 -1.15 -19.41
CA ALA A 208 -12.44 -0.84 -20.54
C ALA A 208 -11.64 0.46 -20.32
N MET A 209 -12.26 1.48 -19.71
CA MET A 209 -11.56 2.72 -19.34
C MET A 209 -10.51 2.49 -18.25
N ALA A 210 -10.82 1.67 -17.23
CA ALA A 210 -9.88 1.31 -16.18
C ALA A 210 -8.68 0.52 -16.75
N MET A 211 -8.91 -0.41 -17.68
CA MET A 211 -7.83 -1.12 -18.37
C MET A 211 -6.95 -0.15 -19.18
N ARG A 212 -7.55 0.81 -19.89
CA ARG A 212 -6.80 1.86 -20.61
C ARG A 212 -5.96 2.71 -19.66
N ALA A 213 -6.54 3.21 -18.57
CA ALA A 213 -5.84 3.98 -17.56
C ALA A 213 -4.62 3.23 -17.00
N PHE A 214 -4.83 1.98 -16.59
CA PHE A 214 -3.77 1.12 -16.04
C PHE A 214 -2.63 0.90 -17.04
N LEU A 215 -2.95 0.58 -18.30
CA LEU A 215 -1.94 0.28 -19.33
C LEU A 215 -1.22 1.54 -19.84
N ASN A 216 -1.91 2.67 -19.88
CA ASN A 216 -1.30 3.95 -20.25
C ASN A 216 -0.26 4.38 -19.20
N ASP A 217 -0.59 4.28 -17.91
CA ASP A 217 0.36 4.56 -16.82
C ASP A 217 1.62 3.68 -16.92
N LEU A 218 1.47 2.37 -17.19
CA LEU A 218 2.63 1.50 -17.43
C LEU A 218 3.50 1.97 -18.60
N SER A 219 2.87 2.44 -19.67
CA SER A 219 3.57 2.88 -20.88
C SER A 219 4.32 4.20 -20.66
N GLU A 220 3.70 5.14 -19.93
CA GLU A 220 4.30 6.42 -19.55
C GLU A 220 5.49 6.20 -18.61
N THR A 221 5.29 5.38 -17.58
CA THR A 221 6.34 5.01 -16.62
C THR A 221 7.54 4.38 -17.32
N ARG A 222 7.31 3.48 -18.28
CA ARG A 222 8.39 2.90 -19.09
C ARG A 222 9.15 3.98 -19.86
N LEU A 223 8.46 4.91 -20.52
CA LEU A 223 9.09 5.96 -21.32
C LEU A 223 9.95 6.89 -20.46
N GLU A 224 9.48 7.23 -19.26
CA GLU A 224 10.18 8.10 -18.32
C GLU A 224 11.43 7.41 -17.74
N GLU A 225 11.24 6.25 -17.12
CA GLU A 225 12.28 5.55 -16.35
C GLU A 225 13.35 4.89 -17.23
N CYS A 226 13.01 4.50 -18.47
CA CYS A 226 13.90 3.72 -19.34
C CYS A 226 14.71 4.51 -20.33
N SER A 227 14.61 5.84 -20.29
CA SER A 227 15.45 6.76 -21.04
C SER A 227 16.96 6.63 -20.72
N SER A 228 17.31 6.19 -19.49
CA SER A 228 18.71 6.07 -19.02
C SER A 228 19.28 4.63 -19.03
N GLY A 229 18.42 3.61 -19.14
CA GLY A 229 18.78 2.19 -19.19
C GLY A 229 19.28 1.57 -17.87
N LEU A 230 19.16 2.27 -16.74
CA LEU A 230 19.67 1.81 -15.42
C LEU A 230 18.58 1.70 -14.33
N SER A 231 17.32 2.03 -14.64
CA SER A 231 16.20 1.92 -13.67
C SER A 231 15.71 0.48 -13.54
N PRO A 232 15.51 -0.06 -12.32
CA PRO A 232 14.94 -1.40 -12.12
C PRO A 232 13.55 -1.60 -12.70
N VAL A 233 12.79 -0.51 -12.86
CA VAL A 233 11.53 -0.48 -13.62
C VAL A 233 11.74 -0.93 -15.07
N CYS A 234 12.90 -0.65 -15.66
CA CYS A 234 13.26 -1.13 -17.00
C CYS A 234 13.61 -2.60 -17.00
N GLY A 235 14.22 -3.09 -15.91
CA GLY A 235 14.39 -4.51 -15.67
C GLY A 235 13.05 -5.25 -15.70
N PHE A 236 12.00 -4.69 -15.07
CA PHE A 236 10.65 -5.23 -15.17
C PHE A 236 10.17 -5.33 -16.63
N PHE A 237 10.16 -4.24 -17.39
CA PHE A 237 9.71 -4.28 -18.79
C PHE A 237 10.60 -5.12 -19.72
N ALA A 238 11.86 -5.34 -19.36
CA ALA A 238 12.76 -6.24 -20.08
C ALA A 238 12.51 -7.73 -19.75
N ARG A 239 11.97 -8.04 -18.56
CA ARG A 239 11.71 -9.42 -18.10
C ARG A 239 10.32 -9.92 -18.43
N TYR A 240 9.30 -9.06 -18.34
CA TYR A 240 7.90 -9.47 -18.47
C TYR A 240 7.33 -9.07 -19.83
N ASN A 241 6.65 -10.02 -20.45
CA ASN A 241 5.81 -9.82 -21.62
C ASN A 241 4.39 -9.53 -21.16
N LEU A 242 3.89 -8.32 -21.42
CA LEU A 242 2.48 -7.99 -21.16
C LEU A 242 1.66 -8.48 -22.35
N VAL A 243 0.75 -9.42 -22.09
CA VAL A 243 -0.15 -10.03 -23.08
C VAL A 243 -1.53 -9.41 -22.89
N LEU A 244 -1.99 -8.63 -23.87
CA LEU A 244 -3.20 -7.82 -23.74
C LEU A 244 -4.29 -8.32 -24.70
N VAL A 245 -5.50 -8.57 -24.18
CA VAL A 245 -6.71 -8.91 -24.94
C VAL A 245 -7.81 -7.89 -24.59
N PRO A 246 -7.80 -6.68 -25.19
CA PRO A 246 -8.61 -5.56 -24.70
C PRO A 246 -10.10 -5.62 -25.07
N ALA A 247 -10.45 -6.40 -26.10
CA ALA A 247 -11.81 -6.53 -26.63
C ALA A 247 -12.14 -8.00 -26.94
N LEU A 248 -12.61 -8.75 -25.94
CA LEU A 248 -12.92 -10.18 -26.12
C LEU A 248 -14.23 -10.40 -26.88
N ASN A 249 -15.24 -9.53 -26.72
CA ASN A 249 -16.56 -9.66 -27.35
C ASN A 249 -16.86 -8.54 -28.36
N PRO A 250 -16.17 -8.50 -29.53
CA PRO A 250 -16.39 -7.42 -30.50
C PRO A 250 -17.80 -7.43 -31.10
N ASP A 251 -18.43 -8.61 -31.23
CA ASP A 251 -19.76 -8.72 -31.83
C ASP A 251 -20.85 -8.14 -30.93
N GLY A 252 -20.88 -8.56 -29.66
CA GLY A 252 -21.86 -8.03 -28.71
C GLY A 252 -21.67 -6.53 -28.46
N VAL A 253 -20.43 -6.01 -28.55
CA VAL A 253 -20.15 -4.57 -28.48
C VAL A 253 -20.76 -3.82 -29.66
N VAL A 254 -20.57 -4.31 -30.89
CA VAL A 254 -21.13 -3.64 -32.09
C VAL A 254 -22.65 -3.65 -32.09
N HIS A 255 -23.29 -4.70 -31.57
CA HIS A 255 -24.74 -4.82 -31.52
C HIS A 255 -25.39 -4.23 -30.26
N GLY A 256 -24.61 -3.68 -29.32
CA GLY A 256 -25.17 -3.16 -28.07
C GLY A 256 -25.93 -4.22 -27.26
N HIS A 257 -25.36 -5.43 -27.16
CA HIS A 257 -25.92 -6.51 -26.35
C HIS A 257 -25.79 -6.23 -24.84
N TRP A 258 -26.61 -6.86 -24.02
CA TRP A 258 -26.58 -6.70 -22.56
C TRP A 258 -25.49 -7.57 -21.93
N ARG A 259 -25.23 -8.76 -22.49
CA ARG A 259 -24.35 -9.74 -21.83
C ARG A 259 -23.57 -10.63 -22.79
N HIS A 260 -24.22 -11.20 -23.79
CA HIS A 260 -23.71 -12.29 -24.61
C HIS A 260 -22.98 -11.79 -25.86
N ASN A 261 -22.21 -12.67 -26.49
CA ASN A 261 -21.77 -12.50 -27.87
C ASN A 261 -22.91 -12.86 -28.86
N SER A 262 -22.67 -12.78 -30.17
CA SER A 262 -23.64 -13.22 -31.19
C SER A 262 -23.91 -14.74 -31.18
N GLY A 263 -23.21 -15.52 -30.36
CA GLY A 263 -23.45 -16.94 -30.12
C GLY A 263 -24.35 -17.24 -28.92
N GLU A 264 -25.02 -16.21 -28.36
CA GLU A 264 -25.95 -16.31 -27.22
C GLU A 264 -25.30 -16.90 -25.94
N LEU A 265 -23.99 -16.67 -25.74
CA LEU A 265 -23.28 -17.11 -24.54
C LEU A 265 -22.53 -15.97 -23.84
N ASP A 266 -22.56 -15.98 -22.51
CA ASP A 266 -21.67 -15.19 -21.67
C ASP A 266 -20.23 -15.70 -21.80
N LEU A 267 -19.36 -14.92 -22.45
CA LEU A 267 -17.96 -15.32 -22.68
C LEU A 267 -17.19 -15.53 -21.35
N ASN A 268 -17.58 -14.87 -20.26
CA ASN A 268 -17.03 -15.10 -18.92
C ASN A 268 -17.73 -16.29 -18.20
N ARG A 269 -18.39 -17.18 -18.95
CA ARG A 269 -18.83 -18.52 -18.51
C ARG A 269 -18.25 -19.62 -19.39
N ASP A 270 -17.48 -19.26 -20.41
CA ASP A 270 -16.95 -20.20 -21.40
C ASP A 270 -15.48 -20.57 -21.18
N TRP A 271 -14.80 -19.97 -20.18
CA TRP A 271 -13.44 -20.36 -19.85
C TRP A 271 -13.40 -21.80 -19.31
N GLY A 272 -12.55 -22.64 -19.92
CA GLY A 272 -12.46 -24.08 -19.66
C GLY A 272 -13.14 -24.93 -20.73
N ASN A 273 -14.36 -24.57 -21.15
CA ASN A 273 -15.07 -25.26 -22.23
C ASN A 273 -14.63 -24.76 -23.61
N PHE A 274 -14.32 -23.46 -23.72
CA PHE A 274 -13.88 -22.80 -24.95
C PHE A 274 -14.80 -23.08 -26.14
N SER A 275 -16.12 -23.10 -25.91
CA SER A 275 -17.10 -23.42 -26.93
C SER A 275 -17.31 -22.28 -27.94
N GLN A 276 -16.98 -21.04 -27.56
CA GLN A 276 -17.12 -19.86 -28.40
C GLN A 276 -15.84 -19.59 -29.20
N PRO A 277 -15.96 -19.10 -30.45
CA PRO A 277 -14.80 -18.86 -31.30
C PRO A 277 -13.83 -17.82 -30.72
N GLU A 278 -14.33 -16.84 -29.96
CA GLU A 278 -13.54 -15.78 -29.33
C GLU A 278 -12.61 -16.32 -28.24
N THR A 279 -13.17 -17.01 -27.25
CA THR A 279 -12.40 -17.64 -26.16
C THR A 279 -11.48 -18.75 -26.68
N SER A 280 -11.94 -19.54 -27.66
CA SER A 280 -11.12 -20.53 -28.37
C SER A 280 -9.92 -19.90 -29.09
N ALA A 281 -10.10 -18.74 -29.72
CA ALA A 281 -9.01 -18.03 -30.40
C ALA A 281 -7.94 -17.59 -29.40
N VAL A 282 -8.34 -16.97 -28.29
CA VAL A 282 -7.43 -16.56 -27.21
C VAL A 282 -6.73 -17.78 -26.61
N ARG A 283 -7.47 -18.86 -26.32
CA ARG A 283 -6.89 -20.11 -25.79
C ARG A 283 -5.81 -20.69 -26.70
N ARG A 284 -6.08 -20.82 -28.01
CA ARG A 284 -5.09 -21.32 -28.98
C ARG A 284 -3.87 -20.43 -29.12
N PHE A 285 -4.03 -19.13 -28.90
CA PHE A 285 -2.89 -18.22 -28.85
C PHE A 285 -2.08 -18.44 -27.58
N LEU A 286 -2.74 -18.47 -26.42
CA LEU A 286 -2.10 -18.70 -25.12
C LEU A 286 -1.40 -20.06 -25.05
N ASP A 287 -1.91 -21.10 -25.72
CA ASP A 287 -1.26 -22.41 -25.84
C ASP A 287 0.10 -22.38 -26.55
N LYS A 288 0.39 -21.33 -27.30
CA LYS A 288 1.69 -21.14 -27.96
C LYS A 288 2.69 -20.42 -27.06
N LEU A 289 2.21 -19.71 -26.05
CA LEU A 289 3.03 -19.13 -25.00
C LEU A 289 3.22 -20.24 -23.97
N ASP A 290 4.45 -20.64 -23.70
CA ASP A 290 4.71 -21.64 -22.66
C ASP A 290 4.34 -21.05 -21.30
N LEU A 291 3.08 -21.19 -20.88
CA LEU A 291 2.52 -20.49 -19.71
C LEU A 291 2.79 -21.23 -18.39
N SER A 292 3.09 -22.52 -18.44
CA SER A 292 3.40 -23.32 -17.25
C SER A 292 4.66 -22.76 -16.57
N SER A 293 4.56 -22.44 -15.27
CA SER A 293 5.61 -21.76 -14.45
C SER A 293 6.04 -20.35 -14.93
N ARG A 294 5.31 -19.77 -15.89
CA ARG A 294 5.76 -18.59 -16.65
C ARG A 294 4.73 -17.48 -16.71
N LEU A 295 3.44 -17.79 -16.63
CA LEU A 295 2.41 -16.82 -16.29
C LEU A 295 2.59 -16.42 -14.82
N ARG A 296 2.61 -15.12 -14.50
CA ARG A 296 2.80 -14.64 -13.11
C ARG A 296 1.63 -13.80 -12.58
N LEU A 297 0.74 -13.34 -13.45
CA LEU A 297 -0.46 -12.58 -13.09
C LEU A 297 -1.49 -12.66 -14.22
N MET A 298 -2.77 -12.71 -13.85
CA MET A 298 -3.88 -12.44 -14.77
C MET A 298 -4.81 -11.39 -14.14
N LEU A 299 -5.07 -10.30 -14.88
CA LEU A 299 -6.06 -9.29 -14.54
C LEU A 299 -7.18 -9.29 -15.58
N ASP A 300 -8.44 -9.32 -15.12
CA ASP A 300 -9.63 -9.23 -15.98
C ASP A 300 -10.48 -8.02 -15.60
N PHE A 301 -10.69 -7.10 -16.55
CA PHE A 301 -11.37 -5.83 -16.33
C PHE A 301 -12.85 -5.90 -16.74
N HIS A 302 -13.70 -5.65 -15.75
CA HIS A 302 -15.16 -5.77 -15.80
C HIS A 302 -15.85 -4.51 -15.25
N SER A 303 -17.18 -4.47 -15.25
CA SER A 303 -17.95 -3.37 -14.68
C SER A 303 -19.14 -3.82 -13.84
N THR A 304 -19.35 -3.10 -12.74
CA THR A 304 -20.41 -3.39 -11.77
C THR A 304 -20.91 -2.08 -11.15
N ASN A 305 -21.77 -2.15 -10.14
CA ASN A 305 -22.32 -0.95 -9.50
C ASN A 305 -21.38 -0.25 -8.49
N ARG A 306 -20.21 -0.82 -8.19
CA ARG A 306 -19.24 -0.35 -7.20
C ARG A 306 -17.82 -0.74 -7.57
N ASP A 307 -16.82 -0.05 -7.03
CA ASP A 307 -15.41 -0.40 -7.26
C ASP A 307 -15.00 -1.58 -6.37
N VAL A 308 -14.71 -2.74 -6.95
CA VAL A 308 -14.37 -3.98 -6.21
C VAL A 308 -13.32 -4.82 -6.93
N LEU A 309 -12.42 -5.44 -6.16
CA LEU A 309 -11.43 -6.41 -6.64
C LEU A 309 -11.82 -7.80 -6.17
N TYR A 310 -12.24 -8.68 -7.08
CA TYR A 310 -12.43 -10.08 -6.69
C TYR A 310 -11.11 -10.83 -6.70
N ILE A 311 -10.62 -11.15 -5.51
CA ILE A 311 -9.32 -11.79 -5.25
C ILE A 311 -9.50 -13.24 -4.76
N GLN A 312 -8.44 -14.04 -4.84
CA GLN A 312 -8.35 -15.36 -4.17
C GLN A 312 -8.42 -15.17 -2.64
N GLN A 313 -8.66 -16.26 -1.89
CA GLN A 313 -8.54 -16.20 -0.43
C GLN A 313 -7.08 -16.05 -0.02
N GLN A 314 -6.78 -15.37 1.09
CA GLN A 314 -5.38 -15.23 1.53
C GLN A 314 -4.68 -16.55 1.83
N SER A 315 -5.43 -17.59 2.19
CA SER A 315 -4.91 -18.94 2.44
C SER A 315 -4.65 -19.75 1.17
N ASP A 316 -5.08 -19.27 0.00
CA ASP A 316 -4.93 -19.98 -1.26
C ASP A 316 -3.46 -20.00 -1.71
N PRO A 317 -2.86 -21.17 -1.97
CA PRO A 317 -1.49 -21.23 -2.45
C PRO A 317 -1.41 -20.68 -3.87
N MET A 318 -0.53 -19.71 -4.09
CA MET A 318 -0.33 -19.08 -5.39
C MET A 318 1.14 -18.77 -5.66
N ASP A 319 1.50 -18.70 -6.93
CA ASP A 319 2.81 -18.27 -7.41
C ASP A 319 2.62 -17.03 -8.31
N PRO A 320 3.13 -15.84 -7.91
CA PRO A 320 4.01 -15.57 -6.77
C PRO A 320 3.30 -15.62 -5.40
N GLU A 321 3.98 -16.14 -4.37
CA GLU A 321 3.45 -16.16 -3.00
C GLU A 321 3.19 -14.73 -2.49
N ASN A 322 2.10 -14.55 -1.73
CA ASN A 322 1.70 -13.28 -1.11
C ASN A 322 1.48 -12.09 -2.07
N PHE A 323 1.43 -12.31 -3.39
CA PHE A 323 1.25 -11.23 -4.37
C PHE A 323 0.09 -10.31 -4.00
N ILE A 324 -1.09 -10.87 -3.73
CA ILE A 324 -2.31 -10.09 -3.51
C ILE A 324 -2.18 -9.19 -2.26
N SER A 325 -1.68 -9.74 -1.14
CA SER A 325 -1.52 -8.96 0.08
C SER A 325 -0.47 -7.86 -0.10
N ASP A 326 0.69 -8.20 -0.67
CA ASP A 326 1.80 -7.27 -0.81
C ASP A 326 1.47 -6.17 -1.82
N TRP A 327 0.80 -6.53 -2.91
CA TRP A 327 0.35 -5.59 -3.94
C TRP A 327 -0.72 -4.62 -3.39
N LEU A 328 -1.73 -5.11 -2.67
CA LEU A 328 -2.75 -4.22 -2.06
C LEU A 328 -2.18 -3.33 -0.95
N ASP A 329 -1.19 -3.83 -0.21
CA ASP A 329 -0.44 -3.02 0.75
C ASP A 329 0.31 -1.87 0.06
N LEU A 330 0.98 -2.16 -1.06
CA LEU A 330 1.67 -1.15 -1.87
C LEU A 330 0.71 -0.13 -2.48
N VAL A 331 -0.48 -0.55 -2.91
CA VAL A 331 -1.53 0.35 -3.39
C VAL A 331 -2.00 1.27 -2.27
N SER A 332 -2.26 0.70 -1.08
CA SER A 332 -2.73 1.47 0.08
C SER A 332 -1.72 2.53 0.50
N VAL A 333 -0.43 2.17 0.47
CA VAL A 333 0.72 3.06 0.70
C VAL A 333 0.76 4.23 -0.30
N ARG A 334 0.40 3.98 -1.56
CA ARG A 334 0.43 5.01 -2.61
C ARG A 334 -0.81 5.91 -2.61
N ALA A 335 -1.95 5.39 -2.17
CA ALA A 335 -3.25 6.08 -2.17
C ALA A 335 -3.56 6.84 -0.86
N VAL A 336 -2.57 7.12 0.00
CA VAL A 336 -2.74 7.60 1.39
C VAL A 336 -3.63 8.85 1.53
N ASP A 337 -3.61 9.76 0.54
CA ASP A 337 -4.39 11.00 0.57
C ASP A 337 -5.81 10.86 -0.03
N GLN A 338 -6.15 9.72 -0.63
CA GLN A 338 -7.44 9.49 -1.32
C GLN A 338 -8.31 8.39 -0.67
N ASN A 339 -7.97 7.97 0.54
CA ASN A 339 -8.53 6.79 1.17
C ASN A 339 -9.85 7.08 1.92
N GLU A 340 -10.86 7.65 1.24
CA GLU A 340 -12.12 8.11 1.86
C GLU A 340 -12.91 6.98 2.57
N ASN A 341 -12.75 5.72 2.12
CA ASN A 341 -13.51 4.56 2.62
C ASN A 341 -12.62 3.44 3.22
N GLY A 342 -11.32 3.69 3.41
CA GLY A 342 -10.38 2.71 3.96
C GLY A 342 -9.99 1.56 3.01
N TYR A 343 -10.32 1.67 1.72
CA TYR A 343 -9.98 0.69 0.69
C TYR A 343 -8.85 1.17 -0.24
N PRO A 344 -7.95 0.28 -0.69
CA PRO A 344 -6.83 0.66 -1.57
C PRO A 344 -7.33 1.38 -2.83
N ALA A 345 -6.98 2.66 -2.98
CA ALA A 345 -7.43 3.53 -4.08
C ALA A 345 -8.96 3.50 -4.32
N GLY A 346 -9.75 3.28 -3.27
CA GLY A 346 -11.22 3.22 -3.31
C GLY A 346 -11.81 1.92 -3.87
N PHE A 347 -11.03 0.89 -4.17
CA PHE A 347 -11.55 -0.42 -4.60
C PHE A 347 -11.62 -1.41 -3.42
N GLU A 348 -12.81 -1.91 -3.11
CA GLU A 348 -13.01 -2.90 -2.05
C GLU A 348 -12.38 -4.25 -2.42
N PRO A 349 -11.41 -4.79 -1.66
CA PRO A 349 -10.95 -6.15 -1.87
C PRO A 349 -12.01 -7.14 -1.39
N ALA A 350 -12.46 -8.03 -2.29
CA ALA A 350 -13.49 -9.03 -2.01
C ALA A 350 -12.97 -10.44 -2.31
N GLU A 351 -12.66 -11.19 -1.25
CA GLU A 351 -12.26 -12.59 -1.35
C GLU A 351 -13.42 -13.46 -1.85
N ARG A 352 -13.14 -14.33 -2.81
CA ARG A 352 -14.12 -15.27 -3.35
C ARG A 352 -13.53 -16.66 -3.41
N GLU A 353 -14.25 -17.62 -2.82
CA GLU A 353 -13.94 -19.04 -2.95
C GLU A 353 -13.94 -19.48 -4.42
N LEU A 354 -13.06 -20.41 -4.72
CA LEU A 354 -12.95 -21.03 -6.03
C LEU A 354 -14.24 -21.81 -6.35
N SER A 355 -14.97 -21.39 -7.38
CA SER A 355 -16.21 -22.03 -7.83
C SER A 355 -16.02 -22.80 -9.14
N ASP A 356 -16.95 -23.70 -9.46
CA ASP A 356 -16.95 -24.45 -10.73
C ASP A 356 -17.46 -23.65 -11.94
N LEU A 357 -17.70 -22.34 -11.75
CA LEU A 357 -18.07 -21.45 -12.85
C LEU A 357 -16.87 -21.29 -13.81
N GLY A 358 -17.14 -21.35 -15.11
CA GLY A 358 -16.15 -21.13 -16.19
C GLY A 358 -15.74 -19.67 -16.37
N THR A 359 -15.33 -19.00 -15.29
CA THR A 359 -14.80 -17.63 -15.34
C THR A 359 -13.30 -17.63 -15.64
N SER A 360 -12.79 -16.55 -16.22
CA SER A 360 -11.35 -16.35 -16.45
C SER A 360 -10.55 -16.53 -15.16
N LYS A 361 -10.94 -15.85 -14.08
CA LYS A 361 -10.34 -15.95 -12.75
C LYS A 361 -10.22 -17.39 -12.27
N ASN A 362 -11.32 -18.15 -12.32
CA ASN A 362 -11.31 -19.54 -11.89
C ASN A 362 -10.42 -20.40 -12.81
N TYR A 363 -10.49 -20.20 -14.12
CA TYR A 363 -9.73 -20.97 -15.09
C TYR A 363 -8.22 -20.77 -14.92
N PHE A 364 -7.74 -19.52 -14.88
CA PHE A 364 -6.31 -19.23 -14.79
C PHE A 364 -5.73 -19.64 -13.44
N TYR A 365 -6.45 -19.42 -12.34
CA TYR A 365 -6.02 -19.90 -11.03
C TYR A 365 -5.99 -21.44 -10.97
N ARG A 366 -7.04 -22.14 -11.42
CA ARG A 366 -7.06 -23.63 -11.44
C ARG A 366 -5.97 -24.23 -12.32
N THR A 367 -5.69 -23.60 -13.46
CA THR A 367 -4.79 -24.15 -14.47
C THR A 367 -3.33 -23.85 -14.18
N TYR A 368 -3.04 -22.67 -13.64
CA TYR A 368 -1.66 -22.17 -13.50
C TYR A 368 -1.24 -21.83 -12.07
N GLY A 369 -2.17 -21.74 -11.11
CA GLY A 369 -1.86 -21.41 -9.71
C GLY A 369 -1.39 -19.97 -9.50
N VAL A 370 -1.73 -19.05 -10.40
CA VAL A 370 -1.26 -17.65 -10.37
C VAL A 370 -2.32 -16.72 -9.80
N PRO A 371 -1.93 -15.57 -9.20
CA PRO A 371 -2.87 -14.51 -8.84
C PRO A 371 -3.74 -14.14 -10.05
N SER A 372 -5.05 -14.22 -9.86
CA SER A 372 -6.04 -14.10 -10.92
C SER A 372 -7.17 -13.20 -10.45
N ILE A 373 -7.12 -11.92 -10.82
CA ILE A 373 -7.91 -10.87 -10.18
C ILE A 373 -8.92 -10.29 -11.17
N THR A 374 -10.17 -10.17 -10.74
CA THR A 374 -11.21 -9.46 -11.50
C THR A 374 -11.32 -8.04 -10.98
N PHE A 375 -10.97 -7.06 -11.79
CA PHE A 375 -11.18 -5.63 -11.54
C PHE A 375 -12.60 -5.26 -11.98
N GLU A 376 -13.53 -5.06 -11.05
CA GLU A 376 -14.82 -4.48 -11.39
C GLU A 376 -14.85 -3.00 -11.06
N THR A 377 -15.00 -2.18 -12.10
CA THR A 377 -15.10 -0.72 -11.97
C THR A 377 -16.57 -0.29 -11.93
N GLY A 378 -16.90 0.64 -11.04
CA GLY A 378 -18.24 1.15 -10.83
C GLY A 378 -18.81 1.86 -12.06
N ASP A 379 -20.09 1.63 -12.37
CA ASP A 379 -20.80 2.22 -13.51
C ASP A 379 -20.72 3.75 -13.53
N ASN A 380 -20.77 4.35 -12.35
CA ASN A 380 -20.76 5.80 -12.11
C ASN A 380 -19.41 6.31 -11.60
N VAL A 381 -18.31 5.56 -11.78
CA VAL A 381 -16.99 6.03 -11.38
C VAL A 381 -16.67 7.36 -12.07
N ASP A 382 -16.12 8.30 -11.32
CA ASP A 382 -15.65 9.57 -11.87
C ASP A 382 -14.50 9.30 -12.86
N ARG A 383 -14.69 9.74 -14.11
CA ARG A 383 -13.74 9.50 -15.20
C ARG A 383 -12.44 10.28 -15.01
N ASP A 384 -12.49 11.43 -14.34
CA ASP A 384 -11.34 12.31 -14.17
C ASP A 384 -10.36 11.79 -13.10
N THR A 385 -10.87 11.11 -12.07
CA THR A 385 -10.05 10.52 -11.00
C THR A 385 -9.55 9.12 -11.33
N LEU A 386 -10.14 8.46 -12.33
CA LEU A 386 -9.84 7.07 -12.68
C LEU A 386 -8.35 6.85 -13.04
N PRO A 387 -7.67 7.66 -13.87
CA PRO A 387 -6.26 7.47 -14.19
C PRO A 387 -5.34 7.47 -12.96
N GLU A 388 -5.53 8.44 -12.06
CA GLU A 388 -4.75 8.53 -10.83
C GLU A 388 -4.98 7.31 -9.94
N ARG A 389 -6.24 6.90 -9.73
CA ARG A 389 -6.57 5.73 -8.93
C ARG A 389 -5.94 4.45 -9.47
N LEU A 390 -5.95 4.25 -10.80
CA LEU A 390 -5.36 3.08 -11.44
C LEU A 390 -3.82 3.13 -11.46
N SER A 391 -3.22 4.32 -11.47
CA SER A 391 -1.76 4.49 -11.35
C SER A 391 -1.22 3.84 -10.07
N PHE A 392 -1.95 3.92 -8.95
CA PHE A 392 -1.52 3.28 -7.71
C PHE A 392 -1.39 1.75 -7.85
N PHE A 393 -2.28 1.13 -8.62
CA PHE A 393 -2.26 -0.32 -8.88
C PHE A 393 -1.17 -0.74 -9.86
N SER A 394 -0.99 0.00 -10.96
CA SER A 394 0.06 -0.31 -11.95
C SER A 394 1.45 -0.09 -11.36
N GLN A 395 1.67 0.98 -10.61
CA GLN A 395 2.95 1.25 -9.94
C GLN A 395 3.26 0.21 -8.85
N ALA A 396 2.28 -0.15 -8.03
CA ALA A 396 2.44 -1.22 -7.05
C ALA A 396 2.76 -2.56 -7.71
N MET A 397 2.18 -2.85 -8.89
CA MET A 397 2.47 -4.06 -9.65
C MET A 397 3.92 -4.07 -10.16
N ILE A 398 4.39 -2.96 -10.72
CA ILE A 398 5.81 -2.81 -11.12
C ILE A 398 6.70 -3.05 -9.91
N GLU A 399 6.44 -2.36 -8.80
CA GLU A 399 7.25 -2.46 -7.58
C GLU A 399 7.33 -3.89 -7.04
N PHE A 400 6.20 -4.61 -7.02
CA PHE A 400 6.19 -6.02 -6.64
C PHE A 400 7.09 -6.86 -7.55
N PHE A 401 6.91 -6.78 -8.86
CA PHE A 401 7.66 -7.60 -9.83
C PHE A 401 9.10 -7.13 -10.08
N VAL A 402 9.45 -5.93 -9.66
CA VAL A 402 10.84 -5.47 -9.55
C VAL A 402 11.54 -6.19 -8.40
N ASN A 403 10.88 -6.32 -7.25
CA ASN A 403 11.41 -6.95 -6.04
C ASN A 403 11.33 -8.48 -6.07
N GLU A 404 10.53 -9.04 -6.97
CA GLU A 404 10.44 -10.47 -7.17
C GLU A 404 11.78 -11.07 -7.64
N ARG A 405 12.38 -11.92 -6.79
CA ARG A 405 13.61 -12.64 -7.14
C ARG A 405 13.33 -13.67 -8.23
N ALA A 406 14.22 -13.75 -9.21
CA ALA A 406 14.17 -14.75 -10.25
C ALA A 406 14.46 -16.15 -9.67
N LEU A 407 13.42 -16.82 -9.18
CA LEU A 407 13.45 -18.26 -8.96
C LEU A 407 12.90 -18.93 -10.23
N ASP A 408 13.79 -19.27 -11.17
CA ASP A 408 13.43 -20.23 -12.23
C ASP A 408 14.61 -21.17 -12.50
N THR A 409 14.61 -22.30 -11.78
CA THR A 409 15.64 -23.33 -11.84
C THR A 409 15.26 -24.41 -12.85
N GLN A 410 15.36 -24.17 -14.16
CA GLN A 410 15.51 -25.25 -15.16
C GLN A 410 16.26 -24.77 -16.40
N ASP A 411 17.59 -24.68 -16.30
CA ASP A 411 18.45 -24.86 -17.48
C ASP A 411 19.80 -25.46 -17.08
N GLN A 412 19.94 -26.78 -17.28
CA GLN A 412 21.17 -27.51 -17.05
C GLN A 412 22.14 -27.25 -18.21
N GLY A 413 22.78 -26.08 -18.20
CA GLY A 413 23.80 -25.76 -19.21
C GLY A 413 24.37 -24.34 -19.24
N ALA A 414 24.01 -23.42 -18.34
CA ALA A 414 24.48 -22.04 -18.41
C ALA A 414 25.80 -21.77 -17.62
N PRO A 415 26.68 -20.85 -18.07
CA PRO A 415 27.95 -20.52 -17.42
C PRO A 415 27.72 -19.96 -16.00
N ILE A 416 28.72 -20.09 -15.13
CA ILE A 416 28.72 -19.70 -13.70
C ILE A 416 28.05 -18.34 -13.38
N CYS A 417 28.06 -17.39 -14.32
CA CYS A 417 27.35 -16.11 -14.23
C CYS A 417 25.84 -16.26 -13.97
N ARG A 418 25.16 -17.21 -14.64
CA ARG A 418 23.70 -17.40 -14.52
C ARG A 418 23.33 -18.14 -13.23
N THR A 419 24.12 -19.14 -12.84
CA THR A 419 23.90 -19.92 -11.60
C THR A 419 23.99 -19.07 -10.32
N VAL A 420 24.80 -18.00 -10.33
CA VAL A 420 24.98 -17.12 -9.16
C VAL A 420 23.91 -16.02 -9.12
N TYR A 421 23.50 -15.46 -10.25
CA TYR A 421 22.42 -14.46 -10.31
C TYR A 421 21.11 -14.99 -9.73
N ASP A 422 20.74 -16.24 -10.04
CA ASP A 422 19.48 -16.85 -9.58
C ASP A 422 19.49 -17.31 -8.10
N ARG A 423 20.64 -17.23 -7.39
CA ARG A 423 20.82 -17.78 -6.03
C ARG A 423 21.27 -16.77 -4.98
N GLN A 424 21.19 -15.48 -5.24
CA GLN A 424 21.64 -14.48 -4.28
C GLN A 424 20.66 -14.31 -3.11
N ASN A 425 21.19 -14.50 -1.91
CA ASN A 425 20.56 -14.13 -0.65
C ASN A 425 20.78 -12.62 -0.40
N PRO A 426 19.87 -11.94 0.32
CA PRO A 426 20.09 -10.55 0.67
C PRO A 426 21.34 -10.48 1.56
N CYS A 427 22.23 -9.52 1.31
CA CYS A 427 23.43 -9.36 2.13
C CYS A 427 23.09 -9.01 3.57
N ASP A 428 23.71 -9.70 4.52
CA ASP A 428 23.45 -9.56 5.96
C ASP A 428 24.74 -9.45 6.81
N ASP A 429 25.91 -9.50 6.17
CA ASP A 429 27.18 -9.44 6.88
C ASP A 429 28.27 -8.63 6.18
N PHE A 430 29.38 -8.45 6.89
CA PHE A 430 30.51 -7.64 6.46
C PHE A 430 31.14 -8.18 5.16
N TYR A 431 31.21 -9.50 4.99
CA TYR A 431 31.82 -10.11 3.80
C TYR A 431 30.97 -9.83 2.56
N CYS A 432 29.66 -10.05 2.65
CA CYS A 432 28.74 -9.84 1.55
C CYS A 432 28.79 -8.39 1.06
N PHE A 433 28.69 -7.41 1.97
CA PHE A 433 28.80 -5.99 1.61
C PHE A 433 30.17 -5.59 1.07
N MET A 434 31.25 -6.24 1.53
CA MET A 434 32.57 -6.03 0.96
C MET A 434 32.64 -6.52 -0.50
N ILE A 435 32.00 -7.64 -0.83
CA ILE A 435 31.86 -8.10 -2.21
C ILE A 435 31.01 -7.13 -3.03
N GLU A 436 29.87 -6.66 -2.51
CA GLU A 436 29.02 -5.68 -3.20
C GLU A 436 29.76 -4.38 -3.51
N ALA A 437 30.56 -3.88 -2.57
CA ALA A 437 31.40 -2.72 -2.81
C ALA A 437 32.41 -2.95 -3.96
N ASN A 438 32.98 -4.15 -4.07
CA ASN A 438 33.87 -4.51 -5.19
C ASN A 438 33.13 -4.69 -6.52
N LYS A 439 31.91 -5.25 -6.51
CA LYS A 439 31.01 -5.28 -7.67
C LYS A 439 30.69 -3.88 -8.18
N ALA A 440 30.29 -2.97 -7.28
CA ALA A 440 30.03 -1.57 -7.63
C ALA A 440 31.26 -0.88 -8.21
N THR A 441 32.45 -1.20 -7.67
CA THR A 441 33.72 -0.71 -8.20
C THR A 441 33.97 -1.21 -9.61
N LEU A 442 33.75 -2.51 -9.88
CA LEU A 442 33.92 -3.07 -11.22
C LEU A 442 33.00 -2.38 -12.22
N VAL A 443 31.71 -2.25 -11.89
CA VAL A 443 30.71 -1.59 -12.76
C VAL A 443 31.10 -0.13 -13.03
N SER A 444 31.52 0.61 -12.00
CA SER A 444 31.95 1.99 -12.19
C SER A 444 33.23 2.09 -13.04
N SER A 445 34.22 1.26 -12.72
CA SER A 445 35.55 1.30 -13.35
C SER A 445 35.54 0.82 -14.80
N ALA A 446 34.66 -0.12 -15.15
CA ALA A 446 34.43 -0.54 -16.52
C ALA A 446 33.93 0.63 -17.37
N LYS A 447 32.97 1.41 -16.85
CA LYS A 447 32.41 2.58 -17.54
C LYS A 447 33.42 3.73 -17.66
N ASP A 448 34.29 3.90 -16.67
CA ASP A 448 35.34 4.94 -16.69
C ASP A 448 36.65 4.48 -17.38
N SER A 449 36.68 3.26 -17.95
CA SER A 449 37.86 2.66 -18.60
C SER A 449 39.10 2.60 -17.69
N ILE A 450 38.89 2.49 -16.38
CA ILE A 450 39.94 2.28 -15.38
C ILE A 450 40.38 0.81 -15.39
N VAL A 451 39.43 -0.10 -15.60
CA VAL A 451 39.68 -1.52 -15.88
C VAL A 451 39.63 -1.74 -17.39
N SER A 452 40.58 -2.51 -17.92
CA SER A 452 40.60 -2.90 -19.34
C SER A 452 39.34 -3.66 -19.72
N SER A 453 38.74 -3.34 -20.87
CA SER A 453 37.54 -4.03 -21.35
C SER A 453 37.73 -5.55 -21.50
N ALA A 454 38.95 -6.01 -21.74
CA ALA A 454 39.26 -7.44 -21.83
C ALA A 454 39.20 -8.15 -20.45
N ASP A 455 39.43 -7.43 -19.36
CA ASP A 455 39.49 -7.99 -18.02
C ASP A 455 38.14 -7.93 -17.29
N VAL A 456 37.21 -7.08 -17.76
CA VAL A 456 35.91 -6.85 -17.13
C VAL A 456 35.10 -8.14 -16.96
N PRO A 457 34.91 -9.00 -17.99
CA PRO A 457 34.15 -10.25 -17.82
C PRO A 457 34.84 -11.23 -16.87
N LEU A 458 36.17 -11.28 -16.88
CA LEU A 458 36.96 -12.12 -16.00
C LEU A 458 36.80 -11.70 -14.54
N PHE A 459 36.85 -10.40 -14.26
CA PHE A 459 36.68 -9.86 -12.90
C PHE A 459 35.25 -10.04 -12.39
N ALA A 460 34.25 -9.83 -13.25
CA ALA A 460 32.85 -10.08 -12.91
C ALA A 460 32.63 -11.56 -12.53
N SER A 461 33.17 -12.47 -13.34
CA SER A 461 33.13 -13.91 -13.08
C SER A 461 33.82 -14.27 -11.77
N ALA A 462 35.00 -13.71 -11.46
CA ALA A 462 35.71 -13.99 -10.22
C ALA A 462 34.96 -13.53 -8.96
N LEU A 463 34.35 -12.33 -8.99
CA LEU A 463 33.54 -11.83 -7.87
C LEU A 463 32.30 -12.71 -7.62
N LEU A 464 31.64 -13.15 -8.69
CA LEU A 464 30.50 -14.07 -8.60
C LEU A 464 30.93 -15.46 -8.12
N GLN A 465 32.10 -15.95 -8.54
CA GLN A 465 32.66 -17.23 -8.11
C GLN A 465 33.05 -17.25 -6.63
N ASP A 466 33.74 -16.21 -6.12
CA ASP A 466 34.09 -16.13 -4.69
C ASP A 466 32.80 -16.08 -3.84
N SER A 467 31.81 -15.30 -4.27
CA SER A 467 30.47 -15.26 -3.66
C SER A 467 29.83 -16.65 -3.60
N ALA A 468 29.81 -17.38 -4.72
CA ALA A 468 29.22 -18.71 -4.80
C ALA A 468 29.93 -19.72 -3.89
N ARG A 469 31.27 -19.67 -3.82
CA ARG A 469 32.06 -20.50 -2.93
C ARG A 469 31.76 -20.18 -1.46
N ALA A 470 31.70 -18.91 -1.10
CA ALA A 470 31.41 -18.46 0.26
C ALA A 470 29.96 -18.69 0.71
N SER A 471 29.03 -18.93 -0.23
CA SER A 471 27.67 -19.42 0.08
C SER A 471 27.64 -20.90 0.44
N LEU A 472 28.64 -21.68 0.01
CA LEU A 472 28.76 -23.12 0.31
C LEU A 472 29.68 -23.39 1.52
N ASP A 473 30.63 -22.49 1.78
CA ASP A 473 31.61 -22.61 2.85
C ASP A 473 31.72 -21.29 3.62
N ALA A 474 31.17 -21.28 4.84
CA ALA A 474 31.16 -20.11 5.70
C ALA A 474 32.58 -19.68 6.15
N ASP A 475 33.57 -20.58 6.15
CA ASP A 475 34.96 -20.26 6.55
C ASP A 475 35.64 -19.32 5.54
N LEU A 476 35.12 -19.21 4.32
CA LEU A 476 35.61 -18.26 3.31
C LEU A 476 35.15 -16.82 3.57
N ARG A 477 34.10 -16.63 4.39
CA ARG A 477 33.55 -15.31 4.73
C ARG A 477 34.51 -14.60 5.69
N THR A 478 35.02 -13.45 5.25
CA THR A 478 36.02 -12.69 6.01
C THR A 478 35.69 -11.20 6.00
N SER A 479 35.99 -10.51 7.10
CA SER A 479 35.94 -9.05 7.19
C SER A 479 37.27 -8.38 6.82
N ASN A 480 38.29 -9.16 6.47
CA ASN A 480 39.62 -8.65 6.13
C ASN A 480 39.88 -8.72 4.63
N TYR A 481 39.91 -7.56 3.98
CA TYR A 481 40.21 -7.47 2.55
C TYR A 481 41.54 -8.15 2.16
N ALA A 482 42.56 -8.15 3.04
CA ALA A 482 43.85 -8.79 2.77
C ALA A 482 43.76 -10.33 2.71
N VAL A 483 42.65 -10.92 3.16
CA VAL A 483 42.35 -12.35 3.01
C VAL A 483 41.51 -12.62 1.77
N LEU A 484 40.64 -11.66 1.39
CA LEU A 484 39.81 -11.75 0.17
C LEU A 484 40.65 -11.58 -1.11
N GLU A 485 41.49 -10.55 -1.17
CA GLU A 485 42.22 -10.19 -2.39
C GLU A 485 43.07 -11.35 -2.98
N PRO A 486 43.85 -12.12 -2.20
CA PRO A 486 44.58 -13.26 -2.74
C PRO A 486 43.69 -14.31 -3.42
N ARG A 487 42.46 -14.51 -2.94
CA ARG A 487 41.50 -15.44 -3.58
C ARG A 487 40.97 -14.90 -4.90
N LEU A 488 40.70 -13.60 -4.95
CA LEU A 488 40.32 -12.94 -6.20
C LEU A 488 41.44 -13.02 -7.24
N ILE A 489 42.71 -12.85 -6.81
CA ILE A 489 43.90 -13.02 -7.66
C ILE A 489 44.02 -14.47 -8.17
N GLU A 490 43.72 -15.47 -7.34
CA GLU A 490 43.70 -16.88 -7.77
C GLU A 490 42.67 -17.13 -8.89
N LEU A 491 41.53 -16.44 -8.85
CA LEU A 491 40.43 -16.61 -9.81
C LEU A 491 40.62 -15.84 -11.13
N ALA A 492 41.23 -14.65 -11.09
CA ALA A 492 41.29 -13.72 -12.23
C ALA A 492 42.69 -13.20 -12.59
N GLY A 493 43.74 -13.64 -11.90
CA GLY A 493 45.10 -13.12 -12.06
C GLY A 493 45.35 -11.81 -11.31
N SER A 494 46.58 -11.32 -11.34
CA SER A 494 47.02 -10.15 -10.56
C SER A 494 46.32 -8.85 -10.95
N ASP A 495 45.82 -8.75 -12.17
CA ASP A 495 45.23 -7.51 -12.69
C ASP A 495 43.90 -7.16 -11.99
N ILE A 496 43.24 -8.12 -11.32
CA ILE A 496 42.03 -7.86 -10.52
C ILE A 496 42.28 -6.90 -9.35
N SER A 497 43.53 -6.82 -8.86
CA SER A 497 43.92 -5.83 -7.86
C SER A 497 43.78 -4.38 -8.37
N THR A 498 43.63 -4.16 -9.68
CA THR A 498 43.26 -2.85 -10.24
C THR A 498 41.95 -2.34 -9.66
N LEU A 499 41.03 -3.22 -9.25
CA LEU A 499 39.84 -2.79 -8.53
C LEU A 499 40.23 -1.91 -7.33
N HIS A 500 41.33 -2.18 -6.61
CA HIS A 500 41.75 -1.38 -5.44
C HIS A 500 42.24 0.04 -5.78
N ILE A 501 42.43 0.37 -7.05
CA ILE A 501 42.96 1.68 -7.45
C ILE A 501 42.04 2.82 -7.02
N GLY A 502 42.63 3.83 -6.38
CA GLY A 502 41.93 4.99 -5.84
C GLY A 502 40.99 4.72 -4.66
N ARG A 503 41.02 3.50 -4.11
CA ARG A 503 40.32 3.12 -2.89
C ARG A 503 41.33 2.74 -1.80
N SER A 504 40.83 2.46 -0.61
CA SER A 504 41.59 1.95 0.51
C SER A 504 40.78 0.89 1.26
N ARG A 505 41.40 0.23 2.24
CA ARG A 505 40.63 -0.51 3.26
C ARG A 505 39.83 0.44 4.16
N GLN A 506 40.25 1.70 4.31
CA GLN A 506 39.58 2.66 5.20
C GLN A 506 38.19 3.05 4.69
N ASP A 507 38.08 3.53 3.45
CA ASP A 507 36.80 3.88 2.84
C ASP A 507 35.95 2.64 2.52
N LEU A 508 36.55 1.53 2.09
CA LEU A 508 35.83 0.25 1.93
C LEU A 508 35.20 -0.20 3.24
N HIS A 509 35.97 -0.33 4.32
CA HIS A 509 35.42 -0.78 5.61
C HIS A 509 34.45 0.27 6.19
N GLY A 510 34.69 1.57 5.99
CA GLY A 510 33.75 2.62 6.38
C GLY A 510 32.40 2.48 5.66
N THR A 511 32.44 2.18 4.36
CA THR A 511 31.25 1.96 3.53
C THR A 511 30.48 0.73 4.00
N VAL A 512 31.17 -0.40 4.18
CA VAL A 512 30.55 -1.65 4.66
C VAL A 512 29.91 -1.48 6.04
N ARG A 513 30.59 -0.78 6.96
CA ARG A 513 30.02 -0.47 8.28
C ARG A 513 28.74 0.36 8.20
N ARG A 514 28.67 1.33 7.28
CA ARG A 514 27.46 2.13 7.07
C ARG A 514 26.35 1.33 6.40
N MET A 515 26.66 0.41 5.48
CA MET A 515 25.66 -0.51 4.91
C MET A 515 25.06 -1.45 5.97
N LEU A 516 25.91 -2.01 6.86
CA LEU A 516 25.46 -2.79 8.01
C LEU A 516 24.59 -1.95 8.95
N ALA A 517 25.09 -0.77 9.34
CA ALA A 517 24.36 0.12 10.22
C ALA A 517 23.02 0.56 9.61
N ARG A 518 22.96 0.79 8.28
CA ARG A 518 21.73 1.10 7.56
C ARG A 518 20.69 0.00 7.69
N GLN A 519 21.07 -1.27 7.58
CA GLN A 519 20.16 -2.39 7.79
C GLN A 519 19.71 -2.48 9.25
N ASP A 520 20.66 -2.47 10.19
CA ASP A 520 20.39 -2.50 11.63
C ASP A 520 19.44 -1.37 12.06
N TRP A 521 19.62 -0.19 11.46
CA TRP A 521 18.80 1.00 11.72
C TRP A 521 17.34 0.81 11.27
N LEU A 522 17.13 0.28 10.08
CA LEU A 522 15.79 0.01 9.55
C LEU A 522 15.11 -1.15 10.29
N GLU A 523 15.86 -2.19 10.67
CA GLU A 523 15.32 -3.28 11.49
C GLU A 523 14.88 -2.77 12.87
N LEU A 524 15.71 -1.98 13.55
CA LEU A 524 15.35 -1.39 14.83
C LEU A 524 14.14 -0.46 14.70
N LEU A 525 14.05 0.33 13.62
CA LEU A 525 12.86 1.13 13.35
C LEU A 525 11.62 0.25 13.17
N GLN A 526 11.69 -0.85 12.42
CA GLN A 526 10.58 -1.81 12.31
C GLN A 526 10.11 -2.27 13.69
N ARG A 527 11.04 -2.68 14.57
CA ARG A 527 10.72 -3.12 15.94
C ARG A 527 10.09 -2.02 16.79
N VAL A 528 10.54 -0.77 16.65
CA VAL A 528 9.94 0.41 17.30
C VAL A 528 8.50 0.61 16.81
N LEU A 529 8.25 0.51 15.49
CA LEU A 529 6.91 0.65 14.91
C LEU A 529 5.99 -0.51 15.30
N ASP A 530 6.51 -1.73 15.38
CA ASP A 530 5.73 -2.89 15.82
C ASP A 530 5.38 -2.80 17.32
N ALA A 531 6.28 -2.29 18.16
CA ALA A 531 6.00 -1.99 19.56
C ALA A 531 4.90 -0.93 19.70
N ARG A 532 4.95 0.11 18.86
CA ARG A 532 3.89 1.12 18.78
C ARG A 532 2.56 0.53 18.33
N LYS A 533 2.56 -0.36 17.33
CA LYS A 533 1.36 -1.09 16.89
C LYS A 533 0.73 -1.88 18.05
N GLY A 534 1.55 -2.59 18.82
CA GLY A 534 1.09 -3.31 20.01
C GLY A 534 0.45 -2.40 21.06
N LEU A 535 1.02 -1.22 21.31
CA LEU A 535 0.42 -0.21 22.19
C LEU A 535 -0.95 0.26 21.68
N LEU A 536 -1.06 0.58 20.38
CA LEU A 536 -2.33 1.03 19.78
C LEU A 536 -3.42 -0.05 19.79
N THR A 537 -3.06 -1.33 19.62
CA THR A 537 -4.00 -2.44 19.82
C THR A 537 -4.58 -2.42 21.23
N MET A 538 -3.73 -2.26 22.25
CA MET A 538 -4.18 -2.15 23.64
C MET A 538 -5.02 -0.88 23.90
N VAL A 539 -4.74 0.24 23.21
CA VAL A 539 -5.57 1.46 23.28
C VAL A 539 -6.99 1.16 22.80
N ALA A 540 -7.13 0.44 21.68
CA ALA A 540 -8.43 0.06 21.13
C ALA A 540 -9.19 -0.88 22.07
N GLU A 541 -8.51 -1.86 22.69
CA GLU A 541 -9.11 -2.81 23.62
C GLU A 541 -9.56 -2.16 24.94
N HIS A 542 -8.81 -1.17 25.44
CA HIS A 542 -9.06 -0.54 26.74
C HIS A 542 -9.56 0.90 26.64
N HIS A 543 -10.29 1.18 25.57
CA HIS A 543 -10.79 2.50 25.22
C HIS A 543 -11.57 3.21 26.36
N GLU A 544 -12.45 2.48 27.04
CA GLU A 544 -13.31 3.00 28.11
C GLU A 544 -12.89 2.54 29.52
N THR A 545 -11.72 1.91 29.66
CA THR A 545 -11.26 1.37 30.94
C THR A 545 -10.78 2.49 31.84
N VAL A 546 -11.58 2.90 32.82
CA VAL A 546 -11.23 3.97 33.77
C VAL A 546 -10.22 3.48 34.80
N VAL A 547 -9.13 4.23 34.96
CA VAL A 547 -8.01 3.91 35.86
C VAL A 547 -7.51 5.15 36.59
N PRO A 548 -6.90 5.00 37.79
CA PRO A 548 -6.25 6.11 38.48
C PRO A 548 -4.98 6.56 37.76
N THR A 549 -4.75 7.88 37.74
CA THR A 549 -3.44 8.48 37.47
C THR A 549 -2.68 8.70 38.76
N TYR A 550 -1.35 8.78 38.67
CA TYR A 550 -0.50 9.03 39.82
C TYR A 550 0.38 10.26 39.62
N THR A 551 0.41 11.13 40.62
CA THR A 551 1.42 12.19 40.74
C THR A 551 2.17 11.99 42.05
N HIS A 552 3.50 12.07 42.02
CA HIS A 552 4.34 11.71 43.17
C HIS A 552 4.09 10.30 43.75
N GLY A 553 3.56 9.37 42.93
CA GLY A 553 3.18 8.02 43.36
C GLY A 553 1.88 7.94 44.18
N VAL A 554 1.08 9.01 44.20
CA VAL A 554 -0.21 9.10 44.88
C VAL A 554 -1.33 9.26 43.85
N PRO A 555 -2.49 8.58 43.99
CA PRO A 555 -3.63 8.79 43.11
C PRO A 555 -4.00 10.27 43.01
N ALA A 556 -4.10 10.79 41.79
CA ALA A 556 -4.46 12.18 41.53
C ALA A 556 -5.91 12.23 41.03
N GLU A 557 -6.13 11.87 39.76
CA GLU A 557 -7.45 11.90 39.13
C GLU A 557 -7.71 10.63 38.30
N PRO A 558 -8.96 10.26 38.03
CA PRO A 558 -9.32 9.22 37.07
C PRO A 558 -8.98 9.62 35.64
N THR A 559 -8.59 8.63 34.84
CA THR A 559 -8.37 8.74 33.40
C THR A 559 -8.81 7.44 32.71
N THR A 560 -8.63 7.29 31.40
CA THR A 560 -8.76 5.99 30.72
C THR A 560 -7.39 5.35 30.52
N TYR A 561 -7.31 4.02 30.55
CA TYR A 561 -6.04 3.32 30.27
C TYR A 561 -5.58 3.57 28.83
N ALA A 562 -6.53 3.70 27.89
CA ALA A 562 -6.29 4.18 26.55
C ALA A 562 -5.54 5.52 26.51
N HIS A 563 -5.92 6.51 27.32
CA HIS A 563 -5.23 7.79 27.38
C HIS A 563 -3.76 7.65 27.85
N ILE A 564 -3.48 6.78 28.83
CA ILE A 564 -2.11 6.49 29.28
C ILE A 564 -1.30 5.81 28.16
N LEU A 565 -1.87 4.81 27.49
CA LEU A 565 -1.19 4.07 26.42
C LEU A 565 -0.92 4.94 25.18
N LEU A 566 -1.83 5.86 24.86
CA LEU A 566 -1.63 6.85 23.80
C LEU A 566 -0.39 7.72 24.08
N ALA A 567 -0.18 8.14 25.33
CA ALA A 567 1.02 8.91 25.70
C ALA A 567 2.33 8.12 25.45
N TYR A 568 2.35 6.82 25.75
CA TYR A 568 3.49 5.96 25.40
C TYR A 568 3.64 5.81 23.89
N SER A 569 2.54 5.55 23.17
CA SER A 569 2.54 5.42 21.70
C SER A 569 3.08 6.68 21.02
N GLU A 570 2.69 7.87 21.48
CA GLU A 570 3.20 9.15 21.00
C GLU A 570 4.70 9.35 21.31
N SER A 571 5.20 8.78 22.40
CA SER A 571 6.64 8.77 22.65
C SER A 571 7.38 7.89 21.65
N PHE A 572 6.84 6.72 21.30
CA PHE A 572 7.37 5.87 20.25
C PHE A 572 7.24 6.51 18.85
N ASP A 573 6.19 7.28 18.58
CA ASP A 573 6.01 8.09 17.36
C ASP A 573 7.19 9.06 17.20
N ARG A 574 7.45 9.89 18.21
CA ARG A 574 8.60 10.82 18.20
C ARG A 574 9.95 10.11 18.14
N ILE A 575 10.07 8.88 18.66
CA ILE A 575 11.28 8.06 18.49
C ILE A 575 11.40 7.66 17.02
N SER A 576 10.33 7.15 16.40
CA SER A 576 10.33 6.77 15.00
C SER A 576 10.65 7.93 14.05
N GLU A 577 10.12 9.13 14.31
CA GLU A 577 10.46 10.35 13.55
C GLU A 577 11.98 10.60 13.58
N ARG A 578 12.62 10.50 14.75
CA ARG A 578 14.08 10.69 14.86
C ARG A 578 14.88 9.60 14.16
N PHE A 579 14.39 8.36 14.12
CA PHE A 579 14.99 7.31 13.28
C PHE A 579 14.93 7.69 11.80
N GLN A 580 13.80 8.21 11.31
CA GLN A 580 13.64 8.63 9.92
C GLN A 580 14.54 9.84 9.59
N GLU A 581 14.58 10.84 10.47
CA GLU A 581 15.45 12.02 10.33
C GLU A 581 16.94 11.64 10.30
N GLY A 582 17.35 10.69 11.15
CA GLY A 582 18.72 10.20 11.23
C GLY A 582 19.16 9.33 10.06
N PHE A 583 18.22 8.61 9.43
CA PHE A 583 18.52 7.73 8.31
C PHE A 583 19.24 8.45 7.16
N SER A 584 18.85 9.70 6.86
CA SER A 584 19.49 10.54 5.84
C SER A 584 21.01 10.72 6.03
N ARG A 585 21.51 10.68 7.28
CA ARG A 585 22.94 10.81 7.61
C ARG A 585 23.66 9.47 7.64
N VAL A 586 22.94 8.39 7.99
CA VAL A 586 23.46 7.03 7.93
C VAL A 586 23.67 6.60 6.48
N ASN A 587 22.72 6.92 5.60
CA ASN A 587 22.72 6.56 4.19
C ASN A 587 23.58 7.46 3.29
N LEU A 588 24.69 7.98 3.82
CA LEU A 588 25.73 8.69 3.07
C LEU A 588 26.97 7.81 2.86
N SER A 589 27.45 7.74 1.61
CA SER A 589 28.57 6.88 1.22
C SER A 589 29.93 7.55 1.48
N PRO A 590 30.84 6.91 2.25
CA PRO A 590 32.22 7.37 2.34
C PRO A 590 33.07 6.83 1.17
N TYR A 591 32.49 6.04 0.26
CA TYR A 591 33.25 5.25 -0.70
C TYR A 591 33.99 6.11 -1.73
N GLY A 592 35.21 5.68 -2.10
CA GLY A 592 36.11 6.42 -2.99
C GLY A 592 36.81 7.63 -2.33
N ALA A 593 36.70 7.78 -1.00
CA ALA A 593 37.51 8.74 -0.23
C ALA A 593 38.98 8.30 -0.11
N GLY A 594 39.32 7.07 -0.49
CA GLY A 594 40.64 6.49 -0.35
C GLY A 594 41.01 6.36 1.13
N VAL A 595 42.22 6.78 1.50
CA VAL A 595 42.61 6.87 2.92
C VAL A 595 41.96 8.08 3.61
N GLY A 596 41.65 9.14 2.86
CA GLY A 596 41.13 10.42 3.39
C GLY A 596 41.38 11.63 2.48
N ASN A 597 42.14 11.45 1.38
CA ASN A 597 42.50 12.52 0.43
C ASN A 597 42.09 12.19 -1.01
N THR A 598 41.14 11.27 -1.21
CA THR A 598 40.77 10.73 -2.53
C THR A 598 41.99 10.13 -3.26
N SER A 599 41.99 10.13 -4.59
CA SER A 599 42.99 9.52 -5.45
C SER A 599 43.37 10.42 -6.61
N GLY A 600 44.57 10.23 -7.15
CA GLY A 600 44.96 10.81 -8.45
C GLY A 600 44.20 10.19 -9.64
N VAL A 601 43.57 9.03 -9.43
CA VAL A 601 42.62 8.41 -10.37
C VAL A 601 41.23 8.94 -10.06
N ARG A 602 40.56 9.49 -11.07
CA ARG A 602 39.25 10.13 -10.92
C ARG A 602 38.13 9.08 -10.84
N LEU A 603 37.78 8.68 -9.61
CA LEU A 603 36.62 7.84 -9.34
C LEU A 603 35.32 8.67 -9.29
N ASP A 604 34.24 8.14 -9.86
CA ASP A 604 32.89 8.70 -9.73
C ASP A 604 32.25 8.25 -8.40
N ARG A 605 32.53 8.98 -7.32
CA ARG A 605 32.01 8.67 -5.97
C ARG A 605 30.48 8.66 -5.90
N ASN A 606 29.81 9.52 -6.68
CA ASN A 606 28.35 9.57 -6.72
C ASN A 606 27.76 8.33 -7.39
N ARG A 607 28.40 7.82 -8.45
CA ARG A 607 27.99 6.54 -9.06
C ARG A 607 28.19 5.37 -8.11
N LEU A 608 29.33 5.32 -7.42
CA LEU A 608 29.61 4.31 -6.41
C LEU A 608 28.57 4.33 -5.27
N ALA A 609 28.17 5.52 -4.81
CA ALA A 609 27.11 5.70 -3.82
C ALA A 609 25.77 5.13 -4.32
N ARG A 610 25.32 5.55 -5.51
CA ARG A 610 24.06 5.08 -6.12
C ARG A 610 24.03 3.56 -6.33
N LEU A 611 25.14 2.98 -6.81
CA LEU A 611 25.25 1.53 -7.03
C LEU A 611 25.11 0.72 -5.74
N LEU A 612 25.40 1.32 -4.58
CA LEU A 612 25.30 0.67 -3.26
C LEU A 612 24.05 1.11 -2.48
N GLY A 613 23.12 1.81 -3.13
CA GLY A 613 21.87 2.29 -2.55
C GLY A 613 22.02 3.41 -1.52
N PHE A 614 23.13 4.15 -1.55
CA PHE A 614 23.28 5.38 -0.75
C PHE A 614 22.61 6.57 -1.45
N ASP A 615 22.05 7.48 -0.66
CA ASP A 615 21.35 8.66 -1.18
C ASP A 615 22.33 9.70 -1.72
N ASP A 616 23.49 9.84 -1.07
CA ASP A 616 24.56 10.75 -1.48
C ASP A 616 25.92 10.32 -0.89
N ILE A 617 26.97 11.10 -1.12
CA ILE A 617 28.30 10.92 -0.55
C ILE A 617 28.49 11.74 0.72
N VAL A 618 29.39 11.27 1.59
CA VAL A 618 30.05 12.18 2.54
C VAL A 618 31.07 13.00 1.76
N GLU A 619 30.76 14.28 1.52
CA GLU A 619 31.47 15.12 0.56
C GLU A 619 32.98 15.19 0.85
N ASN A 620 33.35 15.64 2.06
CA ASN A 620 34.73 15.79 2.47
C ASN A 620 35.37 14.41 2.71
N SER A 621 36.39 14.04 1.93
CA SER A 621 37.03 12.72 2.02
C SER A 621 37.75 12.48 3.36
N PHE A 622 38.23 13.54 4.00
CA PHE A 622 38.87 13.45 5.32
C PHE A 622 37.81 13.17 6.38
N ASP A 623 36.68 13.88 6.33
CA ASP A 623 35.53 13.63 7.19
C ASP A 623 35.00 12.19 7.03
N ALA A 624 34.72 11.78 5.79
CA ALA A 624 34.18 10.47 5.42
C ALA A 624 34.89 9.29 6.08
N ASN A 625 36.22 9.38 6.24
CA ASN A 625 37.03 8.33 6.81
C ASN A 625 37.46 8.58 8.25
N PHE A 626 37.52 9.83 8.72
CA PHE A 626 38.18 10.14 9.98
C PHE A 626 37.26 10.73 11.04
N VAL A 627 36.43 11.70 10.68
CA VAL A 627 35.62 12.46 11.62
C VAL A 627 34.24 11.80 11.76
N SER A 628 33.43 11.77 10.71
CA SER A 628 32.08 11.17 10.72
C SER A 628 32.01 9.64 10.67
N SER A 629 33.13 8.96 10.96
CA SER A 629 33.24 7.50 10.87
C SER A 629 32.36 6.73 11.87
N LEU A 630 31.89 7.37 12.95
CA LEU A 630 31.01 6.76 13.96
C LEU A 630 29.84 7.64 14.41
N ASP A 631 29.54 8.73 13.70
CA ASP A 631 28.41 9.60 14.05
C ASP A 631 27.10 8.81 14.07
N TYR A 632 26.90 7.94 13.07
CA TYR A 632 25.75 7.04 13.01
C TYR A 632 25.63 6.15 14.26
N ALA A 633 26.75 5.70 14.83
CA ALA A 633 26.74 4.81 15.98
C ALA A 633 26.34 5.55 17.25
N VAL A 634 26.77 6.80 17.40
CA VAL A 634 26.42 7.67 18.55
C VAL A 634 24.97 8.17 18.43
N GLU A 635 24.51 8.51 17.22
CA GLU A 635 23.10 8.83 16.97
C GLU A 635 22.21 7.63 17.30
N LEU A 636 22.54 6.43 16.81
CA LEU A 636 21.79 5.21 17.13
C LEU A 636 21.79 4.89 18.63
N ALA A 637 22.93 5.06 19.29
CA ALA A 637 23.04 4.92 20.75
C ALA A 637 22.09 5.88 21.48
N SER A 638 21.97 7.12 21.00
CA SER A 638 21.07 8.13 21.59
C SER A 638 19.60 7.77 21.39
N LEU A 639 19.24 7.26 20.21
CA LEU A 639 17.88 6.76 19.92
C LEU A 639 17.51 5.59 20.84
N LEU A 640 18.40 4.60 20.96
CA LEU A 640 18.17 3.43 21.81
C LEU A 640 18.11 3.78 23.30
N LYS A 641 18.90 4.75 23.77
CA LYS A 641 18.76 5.28 25.15
C LYS A 641 17.37 5.86 25.37
N ASN A 642 16.85 6.66 24.44
CA ASN A 642 15.52 7.24 24.55
C ASN A 642 14.46 6.13 24.65
N THR A 643 14.51 5.14 23.75
CA THR A 643 13.62 3.98 23.76
C THR A 643 13.68 3.22 25.09
N ALA A 644 14.88 2.92 25.59
CA ALA A 644 15.06 2.22 26.86
C ALA A 644 14.51 2.99 28.07
N LEU A 645 14.64 4.31 28.07
CA LEU A 645 14.07 5.17 29.13
C LEU A 645 12.54 5.13 29.14
N VAL A 646 11.90 5.20 27.96
CA VAL A 646 10.44 5.08 27.83
C VAL A 646 9.95 3.70 28.27
N VAL A 647 10.64 2.63 27.86
CA VAL A 647 10.35 1.26 28.29
C VAL A 647 10.47 1.13 29.82
N ASN A 648 11.51 1.69 30.43
CA ASN A 648 11.67 1.68 31.88
C ASN A 648 10.55 2.43 32.62
N GLN A 649 10.07 3.55 32.09
CA GLN A 649 8.91 4.26 32.66
C GLN A 649 7.64 3.39 32.62
N PHE A 650 7.39 2.73 31.49
CA PHE A 650 6.27 1.80 31.33
C PHE A 650 6.35 0.63 32.33
N VAL A 651 7.53 0.00 32.43
CA VAL A 651 7.80 -1.10 33.38
C VAL A 651 7.51 -0.65 34.81
N GLU A 652 8.03 0.50 35.23
CA GLU A 652 7.86 0.98 36.61
C GLU A 652 6.39 1.29 36.93
N ASN A 653 5.62 1.79 35.96
CA ASN A 653 4.19 2.02 36.14
C ASN A 653 3.46 0.74 36.58
N ILE A 654 3.69 -0.38 35.89
CA ILE A 654 3.10 -1.69 36.23
C ILE A 654 3.69 -2.25 37.53
N HIS A 655 5.01 -2.16 37.71
CA HIS A 655 5.70 -2.69 38.88
C HIS A 655 5.21 -2.03 40.18
N SER A 656 4.93 -0.73 40.12
CA SER A 656 4.40 0.05 41.24
C SER A 656 3.00 -0.41 41.69
N GLN A 657 2.22 -0.96 40.77
CA GLN A 657 0.90 -1.52 41.05
C GLN A 657 0.98 -2.95 41.59
N GLN A 658 1.82 -3.81 41.01
CA GLN A 658 1.92 -5.21 41.44
C GLN A 658 2.42 -5.43 42.88
N ARG A 659 3.09 -4.44 43.49
CA ARG A 659 3.43 -4.49 44.93
C ARG A 659 2.23 -4.22 45.85
N ASN A 660 1.13 -3.68 45.32
CA ASN A 660 -0.11 -3.48 46.05
C ASN A 660 -0.72 -4.87 46.36
N PRO A 661 -1.22 -5.13 47.59
CA PRO A 661 -1.95 -6.36 47.89
C PRO A 661 -3.21 -6.58 47.03
N TRP A 662 -3.75 -5.51 46.43
CA TRP A 662 -4.95 -5.54 45.61
C TRP A 662 -4.74 -4.73 44.30
N PRO A 663 -3.88 -5.20 43.39
CA PRO A 663 -3.54 -4.46 42.18
C PRO A 663 -4.71 -4.50 41.19
N TRP A 664 -4.88 -3.42 40.43
CA TRP A 664 -5.79 -3.35 39.29
C TRP A 664 -5.12 -3.68 37.95
N ILE A 665 -3.78 -3.72 37.91
CA ILE A 665 -2.99 -4.12 36.74
C ILE A 665 -1.87 -5.05 37.16
N TRP A 666 -1.66 -6.14 36.40
CA TRP A 666 -0.54 -7.05 36.61
C TRP A 666 -0.18 -7.82 35.34
N ILE A 667 1.03 -8.38 35.33
CA ILE A 667 1.49 -9.31 34.30
C ILE A 667 0.96 -10.72 34.61
N GLN A 668 0.26 -11.31 33.65
CA GLN A 668 -0.15 -12.70 33.64
C GLN A 668 0.80 -13.52 32.74
N PRO A 669 1.76 -14.25 33.32
CA PRO A 669 2.78 -14.95 32.55
C PRO A 669 2.17 -16.11 31.76
N THR A 670 2.69 -16.31 30.55
CA THR A 670 2.28 -17.40 29.64
C THR A 670 2.73 -18.78 30.16
N ASP A 671 3.90 -18.86 30.79
CA ASP A 671 4.35 -20.05 31.53
C ASP A 671 4.15 -19.84 33.04
N VAL A 672 3.09 -20.45 33.57
CA VAL A 672 2.76 -20.38 34.99
C VAL A 672 3.90 -20.93 35.86
N GLY A 673 4.72 -21.88 35.36
CA GLY A 673 5.80 -22.52 36.10
C GLY A 673 6.94 -21.56 36.49
N ASP A 674 7.34 -20.68 35.58
CA ASP A 674 8.45 -19.73 35.78
C ASP A 674 8.10 -18.62 36.79
N SER A 675 6.80 -18.32 36.95
CA SER A 675 6.32 -17.26 37.85
C SER A 675 6.15 -17.66 39.33
N LYS A 676 6.08 -18.97 39.64
CA LYS A 676 5.75 -19.44 41.01
C LYS A 676 6.98 -19.37 41.92
N SER A 677 6.76 -18.89 43.14
CA SER A 677 7.71 -19.12 44.22
C SER A 677 7.73 -20.60 44.62
N THR A 678 8.92 -21.15 44.84
CA THR A 678 9.10 -22.53 45.30
C THR A 678 8.69 -22.75 46.76
N SER A 679 8.61 -21.67 47.56
CA SER A 679 8.32 -21.75 49.00
C SER A 679 6.97 -21.11 49.40
N MET A 680 6.37 -20.26 48.57
CA MET A 680 5.20 -19.46 48.93
C MET A 680 4.11 -19.58 47.86
N PRO A 681 3.02 -20.34 48.11
CA PRO A 681 2.03 -20.66 47.08
C PRO A 681 1.27 -19.45 46.53
N GLN A 682 1.12 -18.39 47.33
CA GLN A 682 0.47 -17.13 46.94
C GLN A 682 1.38 -16.17 46.15
N LYS A 683 2.71 -16.32 46.26
CA LYS A 683 3.65 -15.35 45.68
C LYS A 683 3.82 -15.58 44.18
N ARG A 684 3.40 -14.59 43.38
CA ARG A 684 3.64 -14.50 41.93
C ARG A 684 4.70 -13.42 41.68
N ASN A 685 5.80 -13.79 41.03
CA ASN A 685 6.85 -12.83 40.70
C ASN A 685 6.69 -12.37 39.24
N PRO A 686 6.75 -11.06 38.95
CA PRO A 686 6.62 -10.55 37.59
C PRO A 686 7.96 -10.65 36.83
N ARG A 687 8.45 -11.88 36.64
CA ARG A 687 9.79 -12.12 36.08
C ARG A 687 9.99 -11.50 34.69
N ASP A 688 8.96 -11.49 33.86
CA ASP A 688 9.06 -10.94 32.51
C ASP A 688 9.17 -9.40 32.53
N LEU A 689 8.52 -8.76 33.50
CA LEU A 689 8.70 -7.32 33.78
C LEU A 689 10.13 -7.02 34.26
N ASP A 690 10.67 -7.85 35.16
CA ASP A 690 12.06 -7.72 35.66
C ASP A 690 13.09 -7.94 34.55
N ARG A 691 12.86 -8.94 33.69
CA ARG A 691 13.71 -9.24 32.53
C ARG A 691 13.69 -8.09 31.52
N LEU A 692 12.52 -7.50 31.28
CA LEU A 692 12.41 -6.35 30.38
C LEU A 692 13.15 -5.13 30.94
N ARG A 693 12.99 -4.83 32.23
CA ARG A 693 13.77 -3.78 32.91
C ARG A 693 15.28 -4.02 32.80
N THR A 694 15.70 -5.27 32.96
CA THR A 694 17.10 -5.67 32.82
C THR A 694 17.59 -5.42 31.40
N ALA A 695 16.84 -5.86 30.39
CA ALA A 695 17.17 -5.65 28.98
C ALA A 695 17.26 -4.14 28.63
N ALA A 696 16.37 -3.31 29.16
CA ALA A 696 16.44 -1.86 28.98
C ALA A 696 17.70 -1.24 29.61
N ASN A 697 18.11 -1.72 30.79
CA ASN A 697 19.35 -1.28 31.41
C ASN A 697 20.60 -1.74 30.64
N ASP A 698 20.57 -2.94 30.07
CA ASP A 698 21.64 -3.44 29.20
C ASP A 698 21.80 -2.56 27.96
N VAL A 699 20.69 -2.11 27.35
CA VAL A 699 20.71 -1.13 26.25
C VAL A 699 21.42 0.16 26.67
N LEU A 700 21.06 0.73 27.83
CA LEU A 700 21.69 1.95 28.34
C LEU A 700 23.21 1.77 28.51
N ALA A 701 23.63 0.67 29.13
CA ALA A 701 25.05 0.36 29.34
C ALA A 701 25.81 0.19 28.02
N MET A 702 25.21 -0.50 27.03
CA MET A 702 25.81 -0.70 25.72
C MET A 702 25.91 0.60 24.92
N ALA A 703 24.90 1.46 25.00
CA ALA A 703 24.89 2.76 24.36
C ALA A 703 25.93 3.72 24.98
N ASP A 704 26.10 3.68 26.30
CA ASP A 704 27.19 4.39 26.98
C ASP A 704 28.55 3.83 26.57
N ARG A 705 28.70 2.50 26.43
CA ARG A 705 29.94 1.89 25.94
C ARG A 705 30.31 2.40 24.55
N VAL A 706 29.34 2.49 23.62
CA VAL A 706 29.59 3.04 22.29
C VAL A 706 30.08 4.49 22.39
N THR A 707 29.42 5.31 23.21
CA THR A 707 29.82 6.71 23.45
C THR A 707 31.25 6.80 24.01
N LEU A 708 31.57 5.96 25.00
CA LEU A 708 32.90 5.86 25.61
C LEU A 708 33.93 5.18 24.69
N ASN A 709 33.57 4.54 23.59
CA ASN A 709 34.59 4.07 22.65
C ASN A 709 35.06 5.20 21.73
N VAL A 710 34.20 6.17 21.45
CA VAL A 710 34.52 7.31 20.57
C VAL A 710 35.18 8.47 21.35
N HIS A 711 35.09 8.48 22.67
CA HIS A 711 35.68 9.55 23.50
C HIS A 711 37.21 9.57 23.44
N ASN A 712 37.81 10.78 23.45
CA ASN A 712 39.25 10.99 23.65
C ASN A 712 40.15 10.21 22.66
N VAL A 713 39.72 10.10 21.40
CA VAL A 713 40.49 9.47 20.32
C VAL A 713 40.82 10.49 19.23
N ASP A 714 42.04 10.42 18.70
CA ASP A 714 42.46 11.24 17.56
C ASP A 714 41.87 10.70 16.23
N ALA A 715 41.54 11.61 15.32
CA ALA A 715 40.89 11.26 14.06
C ALA A 715 41.85 10.39 13.21
N GLY A 716 41.39 9.19 12.82
CA GLY A 716 42.20 8.26 12.02
C GLY A 716 42.65 6.99 12.75
N MET A 717 42.51 6.93 14.08
CA MET A 717 42.78 5.72 14.84
C MET A 717 41.79 4.59 14.51
N HIS A 718 42.14 3.33 14.80
CA HIS A 718 41.33 2.17 14.42
C HIS A 718 40.51 1.57 15.57
N ASP A 719 40.97 1.72 16.80
CA ASP A 719 40.42 1.13 18.02
C ASP A 719 38.94 1.48 18.26
N TYR A 720 38.52 2.71 17.99
CA TYR A 720 37.14 3.13 18.17
C TYR A 720 36.15 2.60 17.10
N ARG A 721 36.64 2.18 15.93
CA ARG A 721 35.83 1.83 14.73
C ARG A 721 35.44 0.36 14.64
N MET A 722 35.51 -0.38 15.75
CA MET A 722 35.17 -1.80 15.74
C MET A 722 33.65 -1.99 15.69
N ALA A 723 33.17 -2.64 14.62
CA ALA A 723 31.74 -2.85 14.37
C ALA A 723 31.05 -3.70 15.45
N ASN A 724 31.81 -4.60 16.10
CA ASN A 724 31.31 -5.51 17.14
C ASN A 724 30.60 -4.79 18.31
N ASN A 725 30.98 -3.56 18.63
CA ASN A 725 30.38 -2.78 19.70
C ASN A 725 29.00 -2.26 19.31
N VAL A 726 28.87 -1.81 18.05
CA VAL A 726 27.60 -1.34 17.49
C VAL A 726 26.65 -2.52 17.30
N SER A 727 27.10 -3.63 16.71
CA SER A 727 26.26 -4.82 16.50
C SER A 727 25.71 -5.38 17.82
N LYS A 728 26.53 -5.43 18.88
CA LYS A 728 26.05 -5.86 20.22
C LYS A 728 25.01 -4.89 20.81
N MET A 729 25.16 -3.59 20.56
CA MET A 729 24.19 -2.59 21.00
C MET A 729 22.86 -2.76 20.26
N VAL A 730 22.91 -2.99 18.94
CA VAL A 730 21.74 -3.31 18.10
C VAL A 730 21.05 -4.57 18.62
N GLU A 731 21.78 -5.67 18.80
CA GLU A 731 21.26 -6.94 19.34
C GLU A 731 20.54 -6.73 20.68
N THR A 732 21.16 -5.97 21.60
CA THR A 732 20.56 -5.68 22.90
C THR A 732 19.27 -4.85 22.77
N GLY A 733 19.25 -3.88 21.84
CA GLY A 733 18.06 -3.08 21.50
C GLY A 733 16.93 -3.94 20.94
N THR A 734 17.24 -4.84 20.02
CA THR A 734 16.28 -5.81 19.45
C THR A 734 15.70 -6.71 20.55
N ILE A 735 16.53 -7.26 21.44
CA ILE A 735 16.07 -8.09 22.56
C ILE A 735 15.10 -7.31 23.47
N MET A 736 15.43 -6.06 23.80
CA MET A 736 14.56 -5.21 24.63
C MET A 736 13.20 -4.98 23.96
N LEU A 737 13.18 -4.63 22.67
CA LEU A 737 11.94 -4.36 21.94
C LEU A 737 11.08 -5.60 21.77
N THR A 738 11.67 -6.76 21.44
CA THR A 738 10.94 -8.04 21.39
C THR A 738 10.30 -8.36 22.75
N LYS A 739 11.05 -8.21 23.85
CA LYS A 739 10.52 -8.44 25.20
C LYS A 739 9.41 -7.45 25.56
N PHE A 740 9.50 -6.20 25.11
CA PHE A 740 8.45 -5.22 25.34
C PHE A 740 7.16 -5.65 24.63
N GLN A 741 7.24 -6.10 23.37
CA GLN A 741 6.08 -6.63 22.64
C GLN A 741 5.47 -7.86 23.31
N GLU A 742 6.30 -8.82 23.73
CA GLU A 742 5.87 -10.00 24.47
C GLU A 742 5.18 -9.62 25.80
N LEU A 743 5.64 -8.56 26.47
CA LEU A 743 5.04 -8.09 27.72
C LEU A 743 3.65 -7.48 27.49
N LEU A 744 3.45 -6.74 26.39
CA LEU A 744 2.17 -6.10 26.09
C LEU A 744 1.02 -7.13 26.02
N THR A 745 1.28 -8.33 25.49
CA THR A 745 0.28 -9.40 25.40
C THR A 745 -0.01 -10.11 26.73
N GLN A 746 0.73 -9.78 27.79
CA GLN A 746 0.61 -10.40 29.12
C GLN A 746 -0.05 -9.48 30.14
N ILE A 747 -0.38 -8.25 29.78
CA ILE A 747 -0.99 -7.29 30.70
C ILE A 747 -2.43 -7.71 30.96
N PHE A 748 -2.76 -7.89 32.24
CA PHE A 748 -4.12 -8.09 32.70
C PHE A 748 -4.58 -6.87 33.51
N LEU A 749 -5.83 -6.47 33.29
CA LEU A 749 -6.48 -5.33 33.92
C LEU A 749 -7.78 -5.75 34.59
N ASP A 750 -8.02 -5.23 35.79
CA ASP A 750 -9.28 -5.39 36.54
C ASP A 750 -9.91 -3.99 36.74
N PRO A 751 -10.84 -3.59 35.85
CA PRO A 751 -11.45 -2.25 35.89
C PRO A 751 -12.16 -1.95 37.21
N GLU A 752 -12.78 -2.96 37.83
CA GLU A 752 -13.50 -2.78 39.10
C GLU A 752 -12.53 -2.45 40.24
N ARG A 753 -11.35 -3.09 40.26
CA ARG A 753 -10.31 -2.75 41.24
C ARG A 753 -9.74 -1.36 41.02
N ALA A 754 -9.66 -0.90 39.77
CA ALA A 754 -9.21 0.44 39.46
C ALA A 754 -10.20 1.49 40.01
N ILE A 755 -11.50 1.29 39.82
CA ILE A 755 -12.55 2.14 40.41
C ILE A 755 -12.49 2.11 41.94
N GLN A 756 -12.32 0.94 42.55
CA GLN A 756 -12.17 0.83 44.01
C GLN A 756 -10.97 1.62 44.55
N GLU A 757 -9.84 1.65 43.83
CA GLU A 757 -8.68 2.47 44.22
C GLU A 757 -8.98 3.97 44.09
N ILE A 758 -9.64 4.38 43.00
CA ILE A 758 -10.09 5.77 42.78
C ILE A 758 -10.98 6.24 43.94
N ASP A 759 -12.00 5.46 44.30
CA ASP A 759 -12.96 5.84 45.33
C ASP A 759 -12.30 5.91 46.72
N ARG A 760 -11.46 4.93 47.06
CA ARG A 760 -10.73 4.90 48.34
C ARG A 760 -9.70 6.02 48.49
N SER A 761 -9.21 6.55 47.38
CA SER A 761 -8.24 7.63 47.38
C SER A 761 -8.87 9.02 47.39
N PHE A 762 -10.20 9.12 47.26
CA PHE A 762 -10.93 10.38 47.15
C PHE A 762 -10.57 11.18 45.86
N ALA A 763 -10.06 10.50 44.83
CA ALA A 763 -9.53 11.12 43.61
C ALA A 763 -10.59 11.86 42.75
N THR A 764 -11.88 11.58 42.96
CA THR A 764 -12.98 12.30 42.30
C THR A 764 -13.39 13.59 43.00
N SER A 765 -12.85 13.87 44.20
CA SER A 765 -13.25 15.03 44.99
C SER A 765 -13.04 16.38 44.29
N ALA A 766 -12.00 16.51 43.45
CA ALA A 766 -11.77 17.75 42.68
C ALA A 766 -12.96 18.11 41.76
N GLN A 767 -13.64 17.11 41.19
CA GLN A 767 -14.81 17.33 40.33
C GLN A 767 -15.97 17.96 41.11
N VAL A 768 -16.13 17.61 42.39
CA VAL A 768 -17.15 18.20 43.27
C VAL A 768 -16.91 19.71 43.40
N THR A 769 -15.66 20.12 43.57
CA THR A 769 -15.30 21.56 43.62
C THR A 769 -15.68 22.26 42.31
N GLU A 770 -15.34 21.70 41.16
CA GLU A 770 -15.65 22.28 39.85
C GLU A 770 -17.15 22.34 39.55
N VAL A 771 -17.89 21.29 39.94
CA VAL A 771 -19.35 21.23 39.79
C VAL A 771 -20.04 22.28 40.65
N LEU A 772 -19.59 22.48 41.88
CA LEU A 772 -20.11 23.54 42.76
C LEU A 772 -19.88 24.93 42.17
N VAL A 773 -18.68 25.22 41.68
CA VAL A 773 -18.34 26.52 41.07
C VAL A 773 -19.15 26.76 39.78
N SER A 774 -19.42 25.72 39.00
CA SER A 774 -20.14 25.85 37.72
C SER A 774 -21.65 25.97 37.86
N HIS A 775 -22.24 25.47 38.95
CA HIS A 775 -23.69 25.45 39.16
C HIS A 775 -24.17 26.46 40.22
N THR A 776 -23.26 27.17 40.89
CA THR A 776 -23.58 28.15 41.93
C THR A 776 -22.72 29.40 41.79
N ASP A 777 -23.02 30.45 42.56
CA ASP A 777 -22.20 31.67 42.62
C ASP A 777 -21.00 31.56 43.59
N LEU A 778 -20.65 30.35 44.03
CA LEU A 778 -19.53 30.13 44.95
C LEU A 778 -18.18 30.48 44.33
N SER A 779 -17.30 31.07 45.14
CA SER A 779 -15.89 31.16 44.76
C SER A 779 -15.26 29.76 44.75
N PHE A 780 -14.22 29.56 43.93
CA PHE A 780 -13.45 28.32 43.94
C PHE A 780 -12.95 27.95 45.35
N ARG A 781 -12.63 28.95 46.17
CA ARG A 781 -12.11 28.71 47.52
C ARG A 781 -13.18 28.14 48.44
N ASP A 782 -14.39 28.67 48.38
CA ASP A 782 -15.50 28.22 49.23
C ASP A 782 -15.96 26.80 48.82
N ALA A 783 -16.07 26.55 47.51
CA ALA A 783 -16.36 25.22 46.98
C ALA A 783 -15.28 24.17 47.36
N PHE A 784 -14.01 24.57 47.31
CA PHE A 784 -12.89 23.73 47.72
C PHE A 784 -12.94 23.42 49.23
N GLU A 785 -13.26 24.40 50.08
CA GLU A 785 -13.35 24.19 51.53
C GLU A 785 -14.49 23.23 51.89
N PHE A 786 -15.66 23.35 51.26
CA PHE A 786 -16.74 22.37 51.39
C PHE A 786 -16.28 20.96 50.98
N THR A 787 -15.64 20.84 49.81
CA THR A 787 -15.12 19.56 49.32
C THR A 787 -14.08 18.94 50.27
N ALA A 788 -13.22 19.77 50.85
CA ALA A 788 -12.22 19.32 51.82
C ALA A 788 -12.87 18.78 53.12
N GLU A 789 -13.94 19.42 53.59
CA GLU A 789 -14.71 18.92 54.73
C GLU A 789 -15.48 17.62 54.39
N LEU A 790 -15.95 17.46 53.16
CA LEU A 790 -16.55 16.20 52.67
C LEU A 790 -15.54 15.05 52.68
N VAL A 791 -14.32 15.28 52.18
CA VAL A 791 -13.22 14.29 52.25
C VAL A 791 -12.87 13.96 53.70
N LYS A 792 -12.82 14.96 54.57
CA LYS A 792 -12.53 14.79 56.00
C LYS A 792 -13.63 13.98 56.70
N LEU A 793 -14.89 14.19 56.36
CA LEU A 793 -16.02 13.40 56.86
C LEU A 793 -15.89 11.93 56.46
N GLY A 794 -15.63 11.63 55.18
CA GLY A 794 -15.37 10.26 54.71
C GLY A 794 -14.22 9.59 55.46
N ARG A 795 -13.07 10.26 55.56
CA ARG A 795 -11.92 9.76 56.31
C ARG A 795 -12.22 9.50 57.78
N SER A 796 -12.95 10.39 58.45
CA SER A 796 -13.27 10.26 59.88
C SER A 796 -14.25 9.11 60.18
N THR A 797 -15.08 8.76 59.20
CA THR A 797 -16.10 7.69 59.29
C THR A 797 -15.61 6.36 58.71
N GLY A 798 -14.42 6.33 58.11
CA GLY A 798 -13.86 5.15 57.45
C GLY A 798 -14.61 4.76 56.17
N LYS A 799 -15.30 5.72 55.54
CA LYS A 799 -16.12 5.54 54.33
C LYS A 799 -15.52 6.31 53.16
N THR A 800 -15.76 5.84 51.93
CA THR A 800 -15.57 6.67 50.73
C THR A 800 -16.66 7.75 50.66
N ILE A 801 -16.52 8.73 49.77
CA ILE A 801 -17.58 9.76 49.62
C ILE A 801 -18.86 9.13 49.04
N GLN A 802 -18.69 8.15 48.16
CA GLN A 802 -19.76 7.36 47.55
C GLN A 802 -20.58 6.60 48.61
N GLU A 803 -19.97 6.22 49.73
CA GLU A 803 -20.61 5.49 50.85
C GLU A 803 -21.25 6.40 51.91
N LEU A 804 -21.07 7.72 51.84
CA LEU A 804 -21.80 8.67 52.69
C LEU A 804 -23.29 8.65 52.34
N SER A 805 -24.19 8.92 53.30
CA SER A 805 -25.63 9.04 53.02
C SER A 805 -25.96 10.41 52.44
N ASP A 806 -27.03 10.51 51.64
CA ASP A 806 -27.49 11.78 51.08
C ASP A 806 -27.78 12.80 52.18
N ASP A 807 -28.45 12.37 53.26
CA ASP A 807 -28.70 13.20 54.45
C ASP A 807 -27.40 13.79 55.02
N ALA A 808 -26.30 13.02 55.06
CA ALA A 808 -25.03 13.51 55.61
C ALA A 808 -24.34 14.51 54.68
N ILE A 809 -24.57 14.43 53.37
CA ILE A 809 -24.06 15.39 52.39
C ILE A 809 -24.88 16.67 52.46
N SER A 810 -26.21 16.59 52.51
CA SER A 810 -27.11 17.74 52.66
C SER A 810 -26.90 18.47 53.99
N GLU A 811 -26.79 17.75 55.11
CA GLU A 811 -26.48 18.36 56.42
C GLU A 811 -25.15 19.14 56.39
N LEU A 812 -24.11 18.57 55.75
CA LEU A 812 -22.83 19.26 55.61
C LEU A 812 -22.94 20.46 54.66
N TYR A 813 -23.76 20.37 53.61
CA TYR A 813 -24.00 21.46 52.68
C TYR A 813 -24.69 22.62 53.39
N GLU A 814 -25.77 22.37 54.14
CA GLU A 814 -26.45 23.39 54.93
C GLU A 814 -25.52 24.01 55.99
N GLU A 815 -24.71 23.19 56.67
CA GLU A 815 -23.76 23.67 57.69
C GLU A 815 -22.70 24.63 57.12
N LYS A 816 -22.16 24.34 55.93
CA LYS A 816 -21.04 25.09 55.35
C LYS A 816 -21.45 26.16 54.36
N LEU A 817 -22.58 25.97 53.68
CA LEU A 817 -23.01 26.74 52.51
C LEU A 817 -24.48 27.19 52.60
N GLY A 818 -25.12 27.19 53.77
CA GLY A 818 -26.57 27.43 53.94
C GLY A 818 -27.14 28.76 53.42
N ASP A 819 -26.29 29.73 53.03
CA ASP A 819 -26.71 30.96 52.32
C ASP A 819 -26.77 30.80 50.79
N VAL A 820 -26.39 29.63 50.25
CA VAL A 820 -26.39 29.26 48.83
C VAL A 820 -27.54 28.28 48.55
N GLU A 821 -28.19 28.43 47.39
CA GLU A 821 -29.24 27.51 46.95
C GLU A 821 -28.69 26.07 46.87
N GLU A 822 -29.31 25.17 47.63
CA GLU A 822 -28.87 23.77 47.72
C GLU A 822 -29.00 23.09 46.36
N LEU A 823 -27.88 22.53 45.87
CA LEU A 823 -27.89 21.68 44.70
C LEU A 823 -28.54 20.33 45.03
N ASP A 824 -29.27 19.77 44.06
CA ASP A 824 -29.74 18.39 44.16
C ASP A 824 -28.54 17.47 44.43
N VAL A 825 -28.63 16.67 45.50
CA VAL A 825 -27.55 15.76 45.92
C VAL A 825 -27.12 14.83 44.78
N THR A 826 -28.03 14.51 43.84
CA THR A 826 -27.74 13.71 42.65
C THR A 826 -26.69 14.37 41.74
N VAL A 827 -26.62 15.70 41.68
CA VAL A 827 -25.59 16.45 40.94
C VAL A 827 -24.21 16.21 41.58
N LEU A 828 -24.13 16.28 42.92
CA LEU A 828 -22.90 15.98 43.65
C LEU A 828 -22.52 14.51 43.56
N ARG A 829 -23.49 13.59 43.52
CA ARG A 829 -23.26 12.15 43.31
C ARG A 829 -22.68 11.87 41.93
N ASN A 830 -23.23 12.47 40.89
CA ASN A 830 -22.69 12.33 39.53
C ASN A 830 -21.26 12.88 39.44
N ALA A 831 -20.96 13.99 40.14
CA ALA A 831 -19.60 14.53 40.20
C ALA A 831 -18.59 13.55 40.83
N LEU A 832 -19.04 12.63 41.69
CA LEU A 832 -18.20 11.64 42.35
C LEU A 832 -18.00 10.36 41.53
N ASP A 833 -18.74 10.18 40.43
CA ASP A 833 -18.56 9.07 39.52
C ASP A 833 -17.31 9.29 38.65
N ALA A 834 -16.39 8.34 38.71
CA ALA A 834 -15.11 8.42 38.00
C ALA A 834 -15.28 8.45 36.46
N ARG A 835 -16.31 7.78 35.93
CA ARG A 835 -16.63 7.76 34.50
C ARG A 835 -17.18 9.12 34.08
N GLU A 836 -18.06 9.71 34.88
CA GLU A 836 -18.56 11.07 34.63
C GLU A 836 -17.44 12.10 34.67
N MET A 837 -16.51 12.00 35.63
CA MET A 837 -15.32 12.87 35.67
C MET A 837 -14.47 12.74 34.40
N VAL A 838 -14.28 11.52 33.88
CA VAL A 838 -13.57 11.29 32.61
C VAL A 838 -14.32 11.93 31.42
N LEU A 839 -15.64 11.79 31.36
CA LEU A 839 -16.46 12.38 30.29
C LEU A 839 -16.43 13.91 30.32
N ASN A 840 -16.47 14.51 31.51
CA ASN A 840 -16.51 15.95 31.70
C ASN A 840 -15.17 16.64 31.43
N ARG A 841 -14.05 15.90 31.44
CA ARG A 841 -12.74 16.42 31.00
C ARG A 841 -12.63 16.52 29.48
N ALA A 842 -13.59 17.21 28.85
CA ALA A 842 -13.79 17.26 27.41
C ALA A 842 -12.80 18.16 26.62
N GLY A 843 -11.61 18.44 27.17
CA GLY A 843 -10.57 19.20 26.50
C GLY A 843 -9.89 18.41 25.37
N ILE A 844 -9.21 19.11 24.45
CA ILE A 844 -8.34 18.49 23.46
C ILE A 844 -7.19 17.76 24.18
N GLY A 845 -6.93 16.52 23.79
CA GLY A 845 -5.99 15.63 24.47
C GLY A 845 -6.52 15.06 25.79
N GLY A 846 -7.81 15.21 26.08
CA GLY A 846 -8.45 14.68 27.27
C GLY A 846 -8.69 13.16 27.26
N PRO A 847 -9.10 12.60 28.40
CA PRO A 847 -9.26 11.15 28.58
C PRO A 847 -10.61 10.60 28.09
N GLN A 848 -11.55 11.47 27.70
CA GLN A 848 -12.89 11.09 27.27
C GLN A 848 -12.83 10.19 26.02
N PRO A 849 -13.68 9.15 25.92
CA PRO A 849 -13.65 8.19 24.81
C PRO A 849 -13.66 8.83 23.43
N SER A 850 -14.47 9.87 23.22
CA SER A 850 -14.51 10.56 21.92
C SER A 850 -13.16 11.16 21.50
N GLU A 851 -12.38 11.68 22.45
CA GLU A 851 -11.08 12.29 22.17
C GLU A 851 -9.96 11.27 22.09
N THR A 852 -9.97 10.22 22.92
CA THR A 852 -9.02 9.12 22.79
C THR A 852 -9.25 8.33 21.49
N ALA A 853 -10.47 8.29 20.96
CA ALA A 853 -10.78 7.69 19.65
C ALA A 853 -10.21 8.54 18.53
N ARG A 854 -10.40 9.86 18.59
CA ARG A 854 -9.80 10.81 17.65
C ARG A 854 -8.27 10.72 17.66
N MET A 855 -7.66 10.65 18.84
CA MET A 855 -6.20 10.48 18.98
C MET A 855 -5.76 9.12 18.44
N LEU A 856 -6.47 8.03 18.72
CA LEU A 856 -6.16 6.70 18.19
C LEU A 856 -6.15 6.68 16.65
N GLU A 857 -7.16 7.27 16.02
CA GLU A 857 -7.23 7.39 14.56
C GLU A 857 -6.03 8.16 14.00
N GLU A 858 -5.69 9.30 14.60
CA GLU A 858 -4.53 10.10 14.22
C GLU A 858 -3.21 9.32 14.40
N GLN A 859 -3.07 8.58 15.50
CA GLN A 859 -1.88 7.76 15.75
C GLN A 859 -1.77 6.59 14.75
N TYR A 860 -2.87 5.99 14.30
CA TYR A 860 -2.84 5.00 13.24
C TYR A 860 -2.40 5.60 11.90
N LYS A 861 -2.87 6.80 11.54
CA LYS A 861 -2.42 7.52 10.33
C LYS A 861 -0.91 7.75 10.35
N LYS A 862 -0.38 8.23 11.49
CA LYS A 862 1.07 8.44 11.66
C LYS A 862 1.86 7.14 11.63
N LEU A 863 1.39 6.08 12.29
CA LEU A 863 2.02 4.76 12.25
C LEU A 863 2.08 4.23 10.81
N HIS A 864 0.98 4.34 10.07
CA HIS A 864 0.91 3.92 8.68
C HIS A 864 1.89 4.71 7.80
N LYS A 865 2.00 6.03 7.98
CA LYS A 865 2.98 6.88 7.29
C LYS A 865 4.42 6.45 7.59
N ALA A 866 4.74 6.12 8.83
CA ALA A 866 6.08 5.67 9.21
C ALA A 866 6.41 4.27 8.65
N MET A 867 5.47 3.33 8.69
CA MET A 867 5.60 2.00 8.07
C MET A 867 5.76 2.08 6.55
N THR A 868 5.01 2.99 5.92
CA THR A 868 5.10 3.31 4.49
C THR A 868 6.50 3.78 4.12
N TRP A 869 7.01 4.78 4.84
CA TRP A 869 8.35 5.30 4.63
C TRP A 869 9.41 4.19 4.78
N LEU A 870 9.26 3.30 5.78
CA LEU A 870 10.16 2.18 6.01
C LEU A 870 10.16 1.18 4.84
N LYS A 871 8.96 0.79 4.36
CA LYS A 871 8.80 -0.08 3.19
C LYS A 871 9.44 0.53 1.93
N HIS A 872 9.15 1.80 1.66
CA HIS A 872 9.72 2.52 0.51
C HIS A 872 11.26 2.63 0.57
N THR A 873 11.79 2.87 1.76
CA THR A 873 13.24 2.94 1.99
C THR A 873 13.91 1.59 1.77
N HIS A 874 13.32 0.50 2.26
CA HIS A 874 13.78 -0.86 1.96
C HIS A 874 13.74 -1.17 0.46
N ALA A 875 12.62 -0.84 -0.20
CA ALA A 875 12.47 -1.03 -1.64
C ALA A 875 13.55 -0.29 -2.43
N SER A 876 13.82 0.99 -2.10
CA SER A 876 14.85 1.79 -2.76
C SER A 876 16.26 1.19 -2.65
N ILE A 877 16.62 0.64 -1.48
CA ILE A 877 17.89 -0.06 -1.28
C ILE A 877 17.94 -1.36 -2.09
N ASN A 878 16.86 -2.15 -2.08
CA ASN A 878 16.78 -3.40 -2.82
C ASN A 878 16.84 -3.18 -4.33
N ILE A 879 16.18 -2.14 -4.83
CA ILE A 879 16.23 -1.67 -6.22
C ILE A 879 17.68 -1.40 -6.64
N ALA A 880 18.45 -0.69 -5.81
CA ALA A 880 19.86 -0.43 -6.10
C ALA A 880 20.72 -1.71 -6.08
N ASP A 881 20.47 -2.61 -5.12
CA ASP A 881 21.15 -3.91 -5.06
C ASP A 881 20.87 -4.73 -6.32
N ILE A 882 19.60 -4.92 -6.71
CA ILE A 882 19.20 -5.64 -7.92
C ILE A 882 19.85 -5.02 -9.17
N ALA A 883 19.82 -3.69 -9.30
CA ALA A 883 20.47 -2.98 -10.42
C ALA A 883 21.97 -3.27 -10.49
N LEU A 884 22.65 -3.32 -9.33
CA LEU A 884 24.05 -3.68 -9.25
C LEU A 884 24.28 -5.13 -9.68
N GLN A 885 23.46 -6.07 -9.23
CA GLN A 885 23.56 -7.48 -9.63
C GLN A 885 23.35 -7.66 -11.14
N ASP A 886 22.34 -7.01 -11.70
CA ASP A 886 22.04 -7.01 -13.14
C ASP A 886 23.23 -6.47 -13.94
N ALA A 887 23.81 -5.34 -13.49
CA ALA A 887 24.96 -4.75 -14.13
C ALA A 887 26.17 -5.70 -14.12
N VAL A 888 26.47 -6.33 -12.98
CA VAL A 888 27.58 -7.29 -12.85
C VAL A 888 27.33 -8.53 -13.70
N PHE A 889 26.09 -9.05 -13.69
CA PHE A 889 25.71 -10.20 -14.50
C PHE A 889 25.92 -9.90 -15.99
N LYS A 890 25.47 -8.73 -16.46
CA LYS A 890 25.70 -8.27 -17.83
C LYS A 890 27.19 -8.21 -18.18
N LEU A 891 28.01 -7.61 -17.31
CA LEU A 891 29.46 -7.58 -17.51
C LEU A 891 30.10 -8.98 -17.55
N CYS A 892 29.52 -9.97 -16.86
CA CYS A 892 29.98 -11.36 -16.86
C CYS A 892 29.63 -12.10 -18.16
N VAL A 893 28.48 -11.80 -18.79
CA VAL A 893 27.98 -12.52 -19.97
C VAL A 893 28.29 -11.85 -21.30
N ASP A 894 28.50 -10.53 -21.32
CA ASP A 894 28.92 -9.78 -22.51
C ASP A 894 30.39 -10.12 -22.83
N ASN A 895 30.58 -11.18 -23.63
CA ASN A 895 31.86 -11.66 -24.17
C ASN A 895 32.00 -11.30 -25.65
#